data_AF-A0A835DYU9-F1
#
_entry.id   AF-A0A835DYU9-F1
#
_cell.length_a   1.000
_cell.length_b   1.000
_cell.length_c   1.000
_cell.angle_alpha   90.00
_cell.angle_beta   90.00
_cell.angle_gamma   90.00
#
_symmetry.space_group_name_H-M   'P 1'
#
loop_
_entity.id
_entity.type
_entity.pdbx_description
1 polymer ?
#
loop_
_entity_poly.entity_id
_entity_poly.type
_entity_poly.pdbx_seq_one_letter_code
_entity_poly.pdbx_strand_id
1 'polypeptide(L)'
;MLLRARVRRAAGAGDSPLRPIRPSPAPLTTTSATTETSPSSAPDPEGVAAEVATLLSRCSGDWKLAIAASDLPSRLSHAAVSSLLLRRASSSPRIHPKLLLDFFYWSRPRLGPSPPSPDAFAHLAVSLCAAGLLPQANGLLDQMIRAYPTPPLVLSSVHRALSVSKHDRRLAVLDVLVDTYKKTGRVREGAEVVLLMKDLGLAPSLRCCNALLKDLLRADALDLLWKVRGFMEGAGISPDVYTYATLIEAYCKGRDFDSARKVLEEMRETGCNLNAVTYNILIVGLCRAGAVEEAFGFKKEMEDYGLVPDEFTYGAIINGLCKRGRPSQAKCLLDEMSSAGLTPNLVVYSTLVGGFMREGNVDEAFKIIKEMSAAGVHPNKTIYDNLIRGLCKLGQMGRAAEVVKEMIRIGHIADTVTFNHLIEGHLRQRNKEEAFSLLNEMRKDGISPNVYTYSIMINGLCQNGESETAGGLLDQMIAEGMKPNAFVYAPLISGYCREGNFSLAREALKKMISSNEMPDLYCYNSLIIGLCKVGKMEEAIEYHDQMVEKGLHPNEFTYDGLIHGCSVTGNLEKAEQLFHQMLNSGLQPKDFIYARLLEGYFKSDNLEKVSSTLQSMLDRGVIPDNGLYGLVIHNLSKSGHTQAAFRVLSLIEKNGSVPDLHIYSSLISGLCKAGDIEKAVGLLDEIAEKGVEPGIACYNALIDGLCKSGNVSHARDVFNSIFGKGLMPNCVTYTALIDGYCKAGDMHDAIGLYNEMLARGVSPDAFVYSVLTAGCSNSGDLQQALFIIEEMVLKGYASISSFNALVHGFCKRGKLEETVKFLHVMMDKDIVPNLLTVKNIISGLDEAGKLSEAHTIFVELPQKASQRDGDHLSSLLTDMINQGLVPLDVIHNMIESHCKQGDLDKALMLHDALVAKGARTGCTSYLALLDGLCRNSKLTEALDLLKEMEKMGICPSEDQCMVLLNSLHSSGFIQEYNKVFDTMLCYKWLQKERNSVGNSEETANAE
;
A
#
# COMPACT_ATOMS: atom_id res chain seq x y z
N MET A 1 -10.13 3.39 -55.95
CA MET A 1 -9.12 2.31 -56.07
C MET A 1 -8.15 2.44 -54.90
N LEU A 2 -7.77 1.30 -54.31
CA LEU A 2 -6.82 1.10 -53.20
C LEU A 2 -7.35 1.29 -51.77
N LEU A 3 -8.12 0.29 -51.34
CA LEU A 3 -8.22 -0.19 -49.97
C LEU A 3 -8.10 -1.72 -50.05
N ARG A 4 -6.86 -2.24 -49.97
CA ARG A 4 -6.52 -3.68 -49.86
C ARG A 4 -5.00 -3.85 -49.75
N ALA A 5 -4.49 -4.02 -48.54
CA ALA A 5 -3.31 -4.84 -48.22
C ALA A 5 -2.84 -4.62 -46.78
N ARG A 6 -3.28 -5.49 -45.85
CA ARG A 6 -2.44 -6.06 -44.77
C ARG A 6 -3.23 -7.13 -44.02
N VAL A 7 -3.48 -8.23 -44.73
CA VAL A 7 -3.67 -9.56 -44.15
C VAL A 7 -2.59 -10.42 -44.79
N ARG A 8 -1.58 -10.81 -44.01
CA ARG A 8 -0.70 -12.00 -44.16
C ARG A 8 0.61 -11.79 -43.37
N ARG A 9 0.73 -12.44 -42.22
CA ARG A 9 1.87 -13.29 -41.83
C ARG A 9 1.62 -13.89 -40.44
N ALA A 10 1.08 -15.10 -40.43
CA ALA A 10 1.40 -16.17 -39.48
C ALA A 10 0.73 -17.44 -40.01
N ALA A 11 1.33 -18.03 -41.04
CA ALA A 11 1.06 -19.39 -41.48
C ALA A 11 2.30 -20.21 -41.11
N GLY A 12 2.08 -21.31 -40.39
CA GLY A 12 3.12 -22.30 -40.11
C GLY A 12 2.83 -23.13 -38.87
N ALA A 13 1.99 -24.16 -39.00
CA ALA A 13 2.27 -25.54 -38.61
C ALA A 13 0.98 -26.34 -38.35
N GLY A 14 0.80 -27.43 -39.10
CA GLY A 14 0.11 -28.63 -38.59
C GLY A 14 -1.33 -28.90 -39.04
N ASP A 15 -1.62 -28.88 -40.34
CA ASP A 15 -2.78 -29.64 -40.87
C ASP A 15 -2.48 -31.14 -40.74
N SER A 16 -3.29 -31.86 -39.96
CA SER A 16 -3.45 -33.30 -40.11
C SER A 16 -4.95 -33.62 -40.20
N PRO A 17 -5.39 -34.37 -41.23
CA PRO A 17 -6.80 -34.69 -41.41
C PRO A 17 -7.19 -35.79 -40.44
N LEU A 18 -8.04 -35.47 -39.46
CA LEU A 18 -8.69 -36.47 -38.62
C LEU A 18 -9.63 -37.33 -39.49
N ARG A 19 -9.13 -38.53 -39.80
CA ARG A 19 -9.88 -39.63 -40.42
C ARG A 19 -11.14 -39.98 -39.62
N PRO A 20 -12.20 -40.49 -40.28
CA PRO A 20 -13.35 -41.06 -39.60
C PRO A 20 -12.93 -42.33 -38.85
N ILE A 21 -13.07 -42.32 -37.53
CA ILE A 21 -12.92 -43.51 -36.69
C ILE A 21 -14.15 -44.39 -36.94
N ARG A 22 -13.98 -45.42 -37.77
CA ARG A 22 -14.86 -46.59 -37.81
C ARG A 22 -14.78 -47.29 -36.45
N PRO A 23 -15.90 -47.75 -35.85
CA PRO A 23 -15.81 -48.81 -34.85
C PRO A 23 -15.46 -50.12 -35.56
N SER A 24 -14.33 -50.72 -35.17
CA SER A 24 -13.92 -52.07 -35.55
C SER A 24 -14.72 -53.13 -34.75
N PRO A 25 -14.86 -54.37 -35.28
CA PRO A 25 -15.77 -55.39 -34.76
C PRO A 25 -15.10 -56.37 -33.76
N ALA A 26 -15.97 -57.05 -33.00
CA ALA A 26 -15.79 -58.35 -32.32
C ALA A 26 -15.12 -58.34 -30.92
N PRO A 27 -15.38 -59.32 -30.01
CA PRO A 27 -15.60 -60.73 -30.33
C PRO A 27 -16.97 -61.31 -29.94
N LEU A 28 -17.49 -62.12 -30.87
CA LEU A 28 -18.26 -63.31 -30.57
C LEU A 28 -17.35 -64.28 -29.80
N THR A 29 -17.70 -64.61 -28.56
CA THR A 29 -17.27 -65.87 -27.94
C THR A 29 -18.50 -66.69 -27.62
N THR A 30 -18.69 -67.69 -28.47
CA THR A 30 -19.48 -68.89 -28.23
C THR A 30 -18.96 -69.62 -27.00
N THR A 31 -19.79 -69.82 -25.99
CA THR A 31 -19.73 -71.02 -25.15
C THR A 31 -21.13 -71.58 -24.98
N SER A 32 -21.31 -72.73 -25.60
CA SER A 32 -22.43 -73.64 -25.48
C SER A 32 -22.56 -74.16 -24.05
N ALA A 33 -23.77 -74.06 -23.48
CA ALA A 33 -24.26 -75.00 -22.48
C ALA A 33 -25.74 -75.25 -22.75
N THR A 34 -26.01 -76.31 -23.51
CA THR A 34 -27.31 -76.97 -23.57
C THR A 34 -27.56 -77.68 -22.24
N THR A 35 -28.72 -77.42 -21.60
CA THR A 35 -29.63 -78.45 -21.07
C THR A 35 -30.89 -77.80 -20.45
N GLU A 36 -31.99 -77.93 -21.20
CA GLU A 36 -33.33 -78.32 -20.75
C GLU A 36 -33.98 -77.65 -19.52
N THR A 37 -35.02 -76.84 -19.74
CA THR A 37 -36.46 -77.14 -19.46
C THR A 37 -37.32 -75.85 -19.40
N SER A 38 -38.18 -75.65 -20.42
CA SER A 38 -39.58 -75.13 -20.45
C SER A 38 -40.01 -73.88 -19.58
N PRO A 39 -41.15 -73.20 -19.88
CA PRO A 39 -41.17 -71.78 -20.21
C PRO A 39 -41.82 -70.87 -19.15
N SER A 40 -41.41 -69.61 -19.04
CA SER A 40 -42.27 -68.57 -18.48
C SER A 40 -42.11 -67.25 -19.24
N SER A 41 -43.25 -66.69 -19.62
CA SER A 41 -43.47 -65.57 -20.52
C SER A 41 -42.81 -64.28 -20.04
N ALA A 42 -41.90 -63.71 -20.85
CA ALA A 42 -41.60 -62.29 -20.75
C ALA A 42 -42.89 -61.49 -21.05
N PRO A 43 -43.31 -60.54 -20.20
CA PRO A 43 -44.56 -59.81 -20.42
C PRO A 43 -44.42 -58.93 -21.67
N ASP A 44 -45.32 -59.11 -22.64
CA ASP A 44 -45.47 -58.23 -23.79
C ASP A 44 -45.74 -56.79 -23.30
N PRO A 45 -44.79 -55.85 -23.45
CA PRO A 45 -44.91 -54.51 -22.90
C PRO A 45 -46.02 -53.69 -23.59
N GLU A 46 -46.37 -53.99 -24.84
CA GLU A 46 -47.50 -53.35 -25.54
C GLU A 46 -48.85 -53.89 -25.06
N GLY A 47 -48.95 -55.19 -24.81
CA GLY A 47 -50.11 -55.84 -24.21
C GLY A 47 -50.40 -55.33 -22.80
N VAL A 48 -49.38 -55.21 -21.94
CA VAL A 48 -49.52 -54.64 -20.59
C VAL A 48 -49.92 -53.16 -20.65
N ALA A 49 -49.33 -52.38 -21.55
CA ALA A 49 -49.73 -50.98 -21.77
C ALA A 49 -51.19 -50.85 -22.24
N ALA A 50 -51.70 -51.78 -23.06
CA ALA A 50 -53.09 -51.82 -23.49
C ALA A 50 -54.05 -52.10 -22.34
N GLU A 51 -53.71 -53.06 -21.50
CA GLU A 51 -54.46 -53.46 -20.31
C GLU A 51 -54.57 -52.28 -19.33
N VAL A 52 -53.44 -51.63 -19.01
CA VAL A 52 -53.40 -50.41 -18.19
C VAL A 52 -54.23 -49.28 -18.80
N ALA A 53 -54.13 -49.05 -20.11
CA ALA A 53 -54.88 -47.99 -20.78
C ALA A 53 -56.40 -48.19 -20.68
N THR A 54 -56.86 -49.44 -20.85
CA THR A 54 -58.28 -49.78 -20.73
C THR A 54 -58.80 -49.61 -19.30
N LEU A 55 -58.01 -49.99 -18.29
CA LEU A 55 -58.35 -49.80 -16.88
C LEU A 55 -58.43 -48.32 -16.50
N LEU A 56 -57.41 -47.52 -16.86
CA LEU A 56 -57.38 -46.08 -16.58
C LEU A 56 -58.51 -45.30 -17.28
N SER A 57 -59.04 -45.81 -18.40
CA SER A 57 -60.17 -45.18 -19.09
C SER A 57 -61.56 -45.55 -18.56
N ARG A 58 -61.69 -46.71 -17.91
CA ARG A 58 -62.96 -47.24 -17.39
C ARG A 58 -63.22 -46.81 -15.94
N CYS A 59 -62.17 -46.47 -15.19
CA CYS A 59 -62.27 -46.08 -13.79
C CYS A 59 -62.57 -44.58 -13.64
N SER A 60 -63.75 -44.25 -13.10
CA SER A 60 -64.10 -42.91 -12.57
C SER A 60 -63.83 -42.77 -11.06
N GLY A 61 -63.29 -43.82 -10.40
CA GLY A 61 -62.90 -43.87 -8.98
C GLY A 61 -61.40 -44.17 -8.76
N ASP A 62 -61.01 -44.64 -7.57
CA ASP A 62 -59.62 -44.93 -7.17
C ASP A 62 -58.99 -46.08 -8.00
N TRP A 63 -58.50 -45.75 -9.19
CA TRP A 63 -57.81 -46.67 -10.12
C TRP A 63 -56.62 -47.39 -9.47
N LYS A 64 -56.04 -46.82 -8.39
CA LYS A 64 -54.97 -47.43 -7.59
C LYS A 64 -55.41 -48.75 -6.93
N LEU A 65 -56.66 -48.84 -6.48
CA LEU A 65 -57.22 -50.06 -5.89
C LEU A 65 -57.51 -51.11 -6.96
N ALA A 66 -58.01 -50.68 -8.12
CA ALA A 66 -58.26 -51.57 -9.27
C ALA A 66 -56.97 -52.18 -9.83
N ILE A 67 -55.88 -51.41 -9.89
CA ILE A 67 -54.56 -51.91 -10.32
C ILE A 67 -53.92 -52.79 -9.24
N ALA A 68 -54.09 -52.47 -7.96
CA ALA A 68 -53.59 -53.30 -6.85
C ALA A 68 -54.33 -54.64 -6.73
N ALA A 69 -55.59 -54.74 -7.19
CA ALA A 69 -56.39 -55.96 -7.22
C ALA A 69 -56.13 -56.84 -8.46
N SER A 70 -55.17 -56.48 -9.31
CA SER A 70 -54.80 -57.20 -10.55
C SER A 70 -53.34 -57.65 -10.52
N ASP A 71 -52.95 -58.55 -11.42
CA ASP A 71 -51.54 -58.99 -11.59
C ASP A 71 -50.68 -57.96 -12.37
N LEU A 72 -51.20 -56.76 -12.65
CA LEU A 72 -50.46 -55.70 -13.34
C LEU A 72 -49.19 -55.24 -12.60
N PRO A 73 -49.18 -55.03 -11.26
CA PRO A 73 -48.03 -54.48 -10.57
C PRO A 73 -46.76 -55.34 -10.70
N SER A 74 -46.89 -56.66 -10.82
CA SER A 74 -45.77 -57.59 -11.02
C SER A 74 -45.32 -57.70 -12.49
N ARG A 75 -46.18 -57.32 -13.44
CA ARG A 75 -45.92 -57.30 -14.89
C ARG A 75 -45.46 -55.93 -15.40
N LEU A 76 -45.44 -54.91 -14.53
CA LEU A 76 -45.10 -53.53 -14.88
C LEU A 76 -43.58 -53.38 -15.09
N SER A 77 -43.18 -52.97 -16.29
CA SER A 77 -41.78 -52.69 -16.64
C SER A 77 -41.61 -51.25 -17.16
N HIS A 78 -40.39 -50.71 -17.12
CA HIS A 78 -40.10 -49.39 -17.71
C HIS A 78 -40.48 -49.31 -19.21
N ALA A 79 -40.40 -50.44 -19.93
CA ALA A 79 -40.81 -50.56 -21.32
C ALA A 79 -42.35 -50.49 -21.48
N ALA A 80 -43.11 -51.12 -20.59
CA ALA A 80 -44.57 -51.06 -20.59
C ALA A 80 -45.10 -49.66 -20.23
N VAL A 81 -44.48 -48.96 -19.27
CA VAL A 81 -44.83 -47.56 -18.93
C VAL A 81 -44.49 -46.61 -20.07
N SER A 82 -43.32 -46.79 -20.71
CA SER A 82 -42.94 -45.99 -21.88
C SER A 82 -43.89 -46.25 -23.05
N SER A 83 -44.27 -47.50 -23.32
CA SER A 83 -45.22 -47.88 -24.37
C SER A 83 -46.63 -47.31 -24.11
N LEU A 84 -47.09 -47.27 -22.85
CA LEU A 84 -48.35 -46.62 -22.47
C LEU A 84 -48.34 -45.11 -22.75
N LEU A 85 -47.22 -44.43 -22.45
CA LEU A 85 -47.07 -42.99 -22.66
C LEU A 85 -46.82 -42.62 -24.13
N LEU A 86 -46.26 -43.54 -24.92
CA LEU A 86 -46.08 -43.45 -26.38
C LEU A 86 -47.34 -43.82 -27.18
N ARG A 87 -48.35 -44.38 -26.51
CA ARG A 87 -49.59 -44.88 -27.14
C ARG A 87 -50.39 -43.73 -27.75
N ARG A 88 -50.81 -43.90 -29.01
CA ARG A 88 -51.40 -42.82 -29.84
C ARG A 88 -52.66 -42.20 -29.23
N ALA A 89 -52.85 -40.90 -29.40
CA ALA A 89 -54.12 -40.21 -29.12
C ALA A 89 -55.31 -40.69 -30.01
N SER A 90 -55.01 -41.45 -31.07
CA SER A 90 -55.97 -42.06 -31.98
C SER A 90 -56.33 -43.51 -31.62
N SER A 91 -55.64 -44.15 -30.68
CA SER A 91 -56.11 -45.44 -30.13
C SER A 91 -57.05 -45.17 -28.96
N SER A 92 -58.33 -45.51 -29.15
CA SER A 92 -59.29 -45.58 -28.05
C SER A 92 -58.76 -46.55 -26.98
N PRO A 93 -58.78 -46.18 -25.69
CA PRO A 93 -59.49 -45.06 -25.08
C PRO A 93 -58.62 -43.81 -24.77
N ARG A 94 -59.22 -42.61 -24.83
CA ARG A 94 -58.55 -41.33 -24.49
C ARG A 94 -58.41 -41.18 -22.97
N ILE A 95 -57.18 -41.19 -22.47
CA ILE A 95 -56.90 -41.02 -21.04
C ILE A 95 -56.59 -39.54 -20.77
N HIS A 96 -57.14 -39.00 -19.68
CA HIS A 96 -56.88 -37.62 -19.28
C HIS A 96 -55.40 -37.46 -18.85
N PRO A 97 -54.64 -36.46 -19.35
CA PRO A 97 -53.20 -36.29 -19.06
C PRO A 97 -52.85 -36.20 -17.58
N LYS A 98 -53.74 -35.67 -16.74
CA LYS A 98 -53.58 -35.67 -15.27
C LYS A 98 -53.57 -37.08 -14.67
N LEU A 99 -54.45 -37.98 -15.15
CA LEU A 99 -54.49 -39.37 -14.70
C LEU A 99 -53.26 -40.15 -15.16
N LEU A 100 -52.74 -39.85 -16.36
CA LEU A 100 -51.47 -40.41 -16.85
C LEU A 100 -50.27 -39.94 -16.01
N LEU A 101 -50.27 -38.67 -15.58
CA LEU A 101 -49.24 -38.14 -14.68
C LEU A 101 -49.32 -38.77 -13.28
N ASP A 102 -50.51 -38.92 -12.72
CA ASP A 102 -50.72 -39.57 -11.42
C ASP A 102 -50.29 -41.06 -11.46
N PHE A 103 -50.57 -41.76 -12.58
CA PHE A 103 -50.08 -43.10 -12.84
C PHE A 103 -48.55 -43.16 -12.99
N PHE A 104 -47.96 -42.22 -13.72
CA PHE A 104 -46.51 -42.10 -13.88
C PHE A 104 -45.80 -41.93 -12.53
N TYR A 105 -46.27 -41.02 -11.68
CA TYR A 105 -45.72 -40.85 -10.33
C TYR A 105 -45.94 -42.05 -9.41
N TRP A 106 -47.08 -42.74 -9.51
CA TRP A 106 -47.36 -43.94 -8.73
C TRP A 106 -46.50 -45.14 -9.14
N SER A 107 -46.17 -45.26 -10.43
CA SER A 107 -45.34 -46.36 -10.96
C SER A 107 -43.86 -46.21 -10.61
N ARG A 108 -43.36 -44.98 -10.44
CA ARG A 108 -41.94 -44.65 -10.30
C ARG A 108 -41.22 -45.21 -9.06
N PRO A 109 -41.79 -45.20 -7.84
CA PRO A 109 -41.15 -45.81 -6.66
C PRO A 109 -41.13 -47.34 -6.69
N ARG A 110 -41.94 -47.94 -7.58
CA ARG A 110 -42.13 -49.40 -7.70
C ARG A 110 -41.26 -50.02 -8.78
N LEU A 111 -40.68 -49.18 -9.64
CA LEU A 111 -39.71 -49.53 -10.65
C LEU A 111 -38.31 -49.25 -10.08
N GLY A 112 -37.29 -50.00 -10.51
CA GLY A 112 -35.92 -49.91 -9.97
C GLY A 112 -35.27 -48.53 -10.11
N PRO A 113 -34.02 -48.34 -9.64
CA PRO A 113 -33.36 -47.03 -9.55
C PRO A 113 -33.05 -46.35 -10.90
N SER A 114 -33.34 -46.99 -12.04
CA SER A 114 -33.08 -46.41 -13.36
C SER A 114 -34.13 -45.36 -13.75
N PRO A 115 -33.71 -44.17 -14.24
CA PRO A 115 -34.66 -43.15 -14.68
C PRO A 115 -35.47 -43.63 -15.90
N PRO A 116 -36.77 -43.27 -16.00
CA PRO A 116 -37.59 -43.58 -17.18
C PRO A 116 -37.05 -42.90 -18.44
N SER A 117 -37.36 -43.47 -19.61
CA SER A 117 -36.84 -42.96 -20.90
C SER A 117 -37.15 -41.46 -21.09
N PRO A 118 -36.20 -40.66 -21.65
CA PRO A 118 -36.42 -39.24 -21.94
C PRO A 118 -37.65 -38.99 -22.82
N ASP A 119 -37.95 -39.91 -23.74
CA ASP A 119 -39.11 -39.82 -24.62
C ASP A 119 -40.44 -39.94 -23.84
N ALA A 120 -40.51 -40.79 -22.81
CA ALA A 120 -41.70 -40.91 -21.98
C ALA A 120 -42.01 -39.61 -21.21
N PHE A 121 -40.98 -38.93 -20.69
CA PHE A 121 -41.12 -37.60 -20.08
C PHE A 121 -41.60 -36.56 -21.10
N ALA A 122 -40.99 -36.54 -22.29
CA ALA A 122 -41.32 -35.61 -23.35
C ALA A 122 -42.76 -35.75 -23.85
N HIS A 123 -43.23 -36.98 -24.12
CA HIS A 123 -44.59 -37.25 -24.58
C HIS A 123 -45.64 -36.86 -23.54
N LEU A 124 -45.39 -37.14 -22.26
CA LEU A 124 -46.27 -36.75 -21.17
C LEU A 124 -46.30 -35.22 -20.99
N ALA A 125 -45.14 -34.55 -21.05
CA ALA A 125 -45.06 -33.08 -20.99
C ALA A 125 -45.82 -32.40 -22.14
N VAL A 126 -45.68 -32.91 -23.37
CA VAL A 126 -46.44 -32.44 -24.55
C VAL A 126 -47.95 -32.64 -24.34
N SER A 127 -48.36 -33.79 -23.79
CA SER A 127 -49.77 -34.08 -23.52
C SER A 127 -50.38 -33.18 -22.43
N LEU A 128 -49.61 -32.85 -21.39
CA LEU A 128 -50.02 -31.94 -20.31
C LEU A 128 -50.15 -30.50 -20.82
N CYS A 129 -49.21 -30.05 -21.65
CA CYS A 129 -49.28 -28.73 -22.30
C CYS A 129 -50.49 -28.64 -23.24
N ALA A 130 -50.78 -29.71 -24.00
CA ALA A 130 -51.96 -29.77 -24.87
C ALA A 130 -53.29 -29.67 -24.10
N ALA A 131 -53.32 -30.09 -22.84
CA ALA A 131 -54.46 -30.00 -21.93
C ALA A 131 -54.49 -28.70 -21.09
N GLY A 132 -53.54 -27.78 -21.27
CA GLY A 132 -53.44 -26.53 -20.52
C GLY A 132 -52.89 -26.65 -19.10
N LEU A 133 -52.36 -27.83 -18.72
CA LEU A 133 -51.81 -28.11 -17.39
C LEU A 133 -50.33 -27.72 -17.31
N LEU A 134 -50.04 -26.42 -17.52
CA LEU A 134 -48.69 -25.87 -17.61
C LEU A 134 -47.85 -26.04 -16.33
N PRO A 135 -48.39 -25.85 -15.09
CA PRO A 135 -47.62 -26.05 -13.86
C PRO A 135 -47.15 -27.49 -13.68
N GLN A 136 -48.02 -28.46 -14.00
CA GLN A 136 -47.69 -29.88 -13.91
C GLN A 136 -46.67 -30.29 -14.98
N ALA A 137 -46.74 -29.71 -16.18
CA ALA A 137 -45.74 -29.92 -17.22
C ALA A 137 -44.36 -29.35 -16.82
N ASN A 138 -44.31 -28.17 -16.19
CA ASN A 138 -43.07 -27.57 -15.70
C ASN A 138 -42.41 -28.46 -14.62
N GLY A 139 -43.18 -28.92 -13.63
CA GLY A 139 -42.67 -29.83 -12.60
C GLY A 139 -42.17 -31.17 -13.15
N LEU A 140 -42.78 -31.68 -14.22
CA LEU A 140 -42.31 -32.89 -14.91
C LEU A 140 -41.00 -32.64 -15.69
N LEU A 141 -40.89 -31.49 -16.36
CA LEU A 141 -39.69 -31.10 -17.09
C LEU A 141 -38.50 -30.79 -16.16
N ASP A 142 -38.73 -30.20 -14.97
CA ASP A 142 -37.66 -30.01 -13.96
C ASP A 142 -37.05 -31.35 -13.55
N GLN A 143 -37.89 -32.37 -13.31
CA GLN A 143 -37.42 -33.71 -12.99
C GLN A 143 -36.67 -34.36 -14.16
N MET A 144 -37.09 -34.10 -15.39
CA MET A 144 -36.39 -34.57 -16.59
C MET A 144 -35.01 -33.93 -16.73
N ILE A 145 -34.89 -32.61 -16.50
CA ILE A 145 -33.63 -31.85 -16.56
C ILE A 145 -32.66 -32.31 -15.47
N ARG A 146 -33.15 -32.64 -14.27
CA ARG A 146 -32.33 -33.21 -13.18
C ARG A 146 -31.83 -34.62 -13.49
N ALA A 147 -32.66 -35.45 -14.14
CA ALA A 147 -32.29 -36.81 -14.53
C ALA A 147 -31.36 -36.84 -15.77
N TYR A 148 -31.52 -35.88 -16.67
CA TYR A 148 -30.79 -35.77 -17.94
C TYR A 148 -30.25 -34.33 -18.10
N PRO A 149 -29.04 -34.04 -17.61
CA PRO A 149 -28.52 -32.68 -17.57
C PRO A 149 -28.10 -32.12 -18.93
N THR A 150 -28.12 -32.92 -20.01
CA THR A 150 -27.67 -32.55 -21.36
C THR A 150 -28.81 -31.91 -22.19
N PRO A 151 -28.74 -30.61 -22.50
CA PRO A 151 -29.81 -29.90 -23.23
C PRO A 151 -30.17 -30.49 -24.62
N PRO A 152 -29.20 -30.97 -25.45
CA PRO A 152 -29.53 -31.58 -26.74
C PRO A 152 -30.37 -32.85 -26.64
N LEU A 153 -30.17 -33.66 -25.59
CA LEU A 153 -30.91 -34.91 -25.38
C LEU A 153 -32.36 -34.62 -24.97
N VAL A 154 -32.56 -33.63 -24.11
CA VAL A 154 -33.88 -33.18 -23.66
C VAL A 154 -34.66 -32.58 -24.84
N LEU A 155 -34.04 -31.69 -25.61
CA LEU A 155 -34.69 -31.04 -26.75
C LEU A 155 -35.01 -32.03 -27.89
N SER A 156 -34.10 -32.94 -28.23
CA SER A 156 -34.36 -33.95 -29.27
C SER A 156 -35.49 -34.91 -28.91
N SER A 157 -35.64 -35.26 -27.63
CA SER A 157 -36.76 -36.07 -27.12
C SER A 157 -38.08 -35.30 -27.19
N VAL A 158 -38.08 -34.01 -26.83
CA VAL A 158 -39.26 -33.12 -26.97
C VAL A 158 -39.62 -32.92 -28.45
N HIS A 159 -38.65 -32.74 -29.34
CA HIS A 159 -38.87 -32.61 -30.78
C HIS A 159 -39.44 -33.90 -31.41
N ARG A 160 -38.93 -35.08 -31.03
CA ARG A 160 -39.52 -36.37 -31.43
C ARG A 160 -40.95 -36.52 -30.93
N ALA A 161 -41.25 -36.04 -29.72
CA ALA A 161 -42.62 -36.05 -29.22
C ALA A 161 -43.56 -35.08 -29.96
N LEU A 162 -43.03 -33.97 -30.47
CA LEU A 162 -43.76 -32.98 -31.27
C LEU A 162 -44.01 -33.44 -32.72
N SER A 163 -43.02 -34.06 -33.38
CA SER A 163 -43.12 -34.50 -34.78
C SER A 163 -44.20 -35.55 -35.04
N VAL A 164 -44.64 -36.23 -33.98
CA VAL A 164 -45.70 -37.25 -34.01
C VAL A 164 -47.11 -36.62 -34.05
N SER A 165 -47.26 -35.28 -34.04
CA SER A 165 -48.59 -34.65 -33.98
C SER A 165 -48.73 -33.22 -34.52
N LYS A 166 -49.76 -32.97 -35.34
CA LYS A 166 -49.98 -31.72 -36.10
C LYS A 166 -50.86 -30.65 -35.41
N HIS A 167 -50.69 -30.34 -34.11
CA HIS A 167 -51.56 -29.35 -33.42
C HIS A 167 -50.80 -28.21 -32.73
N ASP A 168 -51.23 -26.95 -32.97
CA ASP A 168 -50.63 -25.69 -32.48
C ASP A 168 -50.51 -25.56 -30.95
N ARG A 169 -51.48 -26.06 -30.17
CA ARG A 169 -51.44 -25.98 -28.69
C ARG A 169 -50.29 -26.78 -28.05
N ARG A 170 -49.56 -27.58 -28.83
CA ARG A 170 -48.42 -28.39 -28.36
C ARG A 170 -47.09 -27.63 -28.38
N LEU A 171 -46.99 -26.53 -29.12
CA LEU A 171 -45.78 -25.67 -29.14
C LEU A 171 -45.55 -24.93 -27.82
N ALA A 172 -46.58 -24.81 -26.98
CA ALA A 172 -46.45 -24.29 -25.61
C ALA A 172 -45.45 -25.07 -24.75
N VAL A 173 -45.15 -26.34 -25.08
CA VAL A 173 -44.12 -27.12 -24.39
C VAL A 173 -42.73 -26.51 -24.52
N LEU A 174 -42.44 -25.82 -25.64
CA LEU A 174 -41.14 -25.18 -25.89
C LEU A 174 -40.96 -23.98 -24.95
N ASP A 175 -42.02 -23.18 -24.78
CA ASP A 175 -42.04 -22.06 -23.82
C ASP A 175 -41.91 -22.56 -22.38
N VAL A 176 -42.63 -23.63 -22.00
CA VAL A 176 -42.55 -24.21 -20.67
C VAL A 176 -41.15 -24.81 -20.42
N LEU A 177 -40.53 -25.43 -21.43
CA LEU A 177 -39.17 -25.97 -21.33
C LEU A 177 -38.15 -24.87 -21.02
N VAL A 178 -38.15 -23.78 -21.80
CA VAL A 178 -37.25 -22.65 -21.58
C VAL A 178 -37.53 -21.97 -20.24
N ASP A 179 -38.80 -21.82 -19.83
CA ASP A 179 -39.17 -21.30 -18.51
C ASP A 179 -38.69 -22.20 -17.36
N THR A 180 -38.67 -23.52 -17.56
CA THR A 180 -38.16 -24.49 -16.58
C THR A 180 -36.65 -24.36 -16.39
N TYR A 181 -35.88 -24.21 -17.48
CA TYR A 181 -34.44 -23.91 -17.39
C TYR A 181 -34.15 -22.57 -16.68
N LYS A 182 -34.99 -21.56 -16.90
CA LYS A 182 -34.88 -20.26 -16.22
C LYS A 182 -35.15 -20.38 -14.71
N LYS A 183 -36.25 -21.02 -14.32
CA LYS A 183 -36.64 -21.18 -12.89
C LYS A 183 -35.66 -22.02 -12.08
N THR A 184 -34.95 -22.93 -12.73
CA THR A 184 -33.90 -23.76 -12.10
C THR A 184 -32.55 -23.06 -11.97
N GLY A 185 -32.43 -21.80 -12.40
CA GLY A 185 -31.19 -21.02 -12.37
C GLY A 185 -30.21 -21.35 -13.51
N ARG A 186 -30.57 -22.25 -14.44
CA ARG A 186 -29.74 -22.71 -15.57
C ARG A 186 -30.00 -21.88 -16.83
N VAL A 187 -29.87 -20.56 -16.73
CA VAL A 187 -30.23 -19.60 -17.80
C VAL A 187 -29.40 -19.77 -19.07
N ARG A 188 -28.10 -20.08 -18.96
CA ARG A 188 -27.20 -20.30 -20.10
C ARG A 188 -27.62 -21.51 -20.95
N GLU A 189 -27.96 -22.61 -20.29
CA GLU A 189 -28.48 -23.81 -20.95
C GLU A 189 -29.85 -23.56 -21.57
N GLY A 190 -30.70 -22.76 -20.93
CA GLY A 190 -31.94 -22.28 -21.53
C GLY A 190 -31.72 -21.52 -22.85
N ALA A 191 -30.63 -20.77 -22.98
CA ALA A 191 -30.26 -20.11 -24.23
C ALA A 191 -29.72 -21.08 -25.28
N GLU A 192 -28.91 -22.06 -24.89
CA GLU A 192 -28.46 -23.14 -25.78
C GLU A 192 -29.64 -23.93 -26.36
N VAL A 193 -30.65 -24.22 -25.54
CA VAL A 193 -31.89 -24.89 -25.96
C VAL A 193 -32.59 -24.09 -27.06
N VAL A 194 -32.71 -22.77 -26.93
CA VAL A 194 -33.31 -21.91 -27.97
C VAL A 194 -32.47 -21.89 -29.25
N LEU A 195 -31.14 -21.86 -29.14
CA LEU A 195 -30.26 -21.87 -30.32
C LEU A 195 -30.36 -23.19 -31.09
N LEU A 196 -30.45 -24.33 -30.39
CA LEU A 196 -30.63 -25.65 -30.98
C LEU A 196 -32.00 -25.85 -31.63
N MET A 197 -33.02 -25.06 -31.25
CA MET A 197 -34.34 -25.10 -31.91
C MET A 197 -34.26 -24.65 -33.38
N LYS A 198 -33.27 -23.81 -33.74
CA LYS A 198 -33.04 -23.35 -35.12
C LYS A 198 -32.79 -24.50 -36.08
N ASP A 199 -31.90 -25.41 -35.69
CA ASP A 199 -31.50 -26.56 -36.50
C ASP A 199 -32.64 -27.57 -36.67
N LEU A 200 -33.67 -27.46 -35.81
CA LEU A 200 -34.88 -28.29 -35.81
C LEU A 200 -36.10 -27.58 -36.43
N GLY A 201 -35.96 -26.33 -36.89
CA GLY A 201 -37.07 -25.54 -37.45
C GLY A 201 -38.17 -25.18 -36.44
N LEU A 202 -37.86 -25.20 -35.14
CA LEU A 202 -38.78 -24.84 -34.07
C LEU A 202 -38.56 -23.39 -33.62
N ALA A 203 -39.62 -22.70 -33.22
CA ALA A 203 -39.54 -21.36 -32.67
C ALA A 203 -40.38 -21.23 -31.38
N PRO A 204 -39.80 -20.79 -30.25
CA PRO A 204 -40.56 -20.42 -29.06
C PRO A 204 -41.30 -19.09 -29.28
N SER A 205 -42.20 -18.73 -28.36
CA SER A 205 -42.94 -17.47 -28.46
C SER A 205 -42.06 -16.25 -28.17
N LEU A 206 -42.45 -15.08 -28.73
CA LEU A 206 -41.80 -13.79 -28.46
C LEU A 206 -41.71 -13.48 -26.95
N ARG A 207 -42.75 -13.82 -26.18
CA ARG A 207 -42.77 -13.63 -24.72
C ARG A 207 -41.67 -14.44 -24.02
N CYS A 208 -41.44 -15.67 -24.49
CA CYS A 208 -40.40 -16.54 -23.98
C CYS A 208 -39.00 -15.97 -24.30
N CYS A 209 -38.78 -15.55 -25.55
CA CYS A 209 -37.53 -14.90 -25.96
C CYS A 209 -37.23 -13.64 -25.16
N ASN A 210 -38.20 -12.74 -24.98
CA ASN A 210 -38.03 -11.50 -24.21
C ASN A 210 -37.66 -11.78 -22.74
N ALA A 211 -38.33 -12.76 -22.12
CA ALA A 211 -38.03 -13.13 -20.75
C ALA A 211 -36.62 -13.76 -20.61
N LEU A 212 -36.20 -14.56 -21.60
CA LEU A 212 -34.85 -15.13 -21.64
C LEU A 212 -33.77 -14.06 -21.86
N LEU A 213 -33.95 -13.13 -22.81
CA LEU A 213 -33.03 -12.02 -23.06
C LEU A 213 -32.82 -11.19 -21.80
N LYS A 214 -33.89 -10.90 -21.05
CA LYS A 214 -33.81 -10.15 -19.79
C LYS A 214 -33.04 -10.90 -18.70
N ASP A 215 -33.21 -12.21 -18.60
CA ASP A 215 -32.49 -13.01 -17.61
C ASP A 215 -31.02 -13.23 -18.01
N LEU A 216 -30.71 -13.34 -19.30
CA LEU A 216 -29.33 -13.33 -19.81
C LEU A 216 -28.62 -12.01 -19.51
N LEU A 217 -29.32 -10.88 -19.67
CA LEU A 217 -28.81 -9.55 -19.32
C LEU A 217 -28.54 -9.38 -17.82
N ARG A 218 -29.32 -10.04 -16.96
CA ARG A 218 -29.08 -10.08 -15.50
C ARG A 218 -27.91 -10.99 -15.12
N ALA A 219 -27.74 -12.09 -15.84
CA ALA A 219 -26.65 -13.04 -15.65
C ALA A 219 -25.33 -12.63 -16.33
N ASP A 220 -25.28 -11.43 -16.92
CA ASP A 220 -24.14 -10.84 -17.63
C ASP A 220 -23.59 -11.72 -18.78
N ALA A 221 -24.45 -12.54 -19.39
CA ALA A 221 -24.12 -13.43 -20.49
C ALA A 221 -24.43 -12.78 -21.85
N LEU A 222 -23.73 -11.68 -22.15
CA LEU A 222 -23.97 -10.86 -23.35
C LEU A 222 -23.71 -11.63 -24.66
N ASP A 223 -22.74 -12.54 -24.68
CA ASP A 223 -22.40 -13.36 -25.84
C ASP A 223 -23.56 -14.26 -26.30
N LEU A 224 -24.28 -14.87 -25.34
CA LEU A 224 -25.47 -15.68 -25.61
C LEU A 224 -26.67 -14.81 -25.95
N LEU A 225 -26.80 -13.62 -25.35
CA LEU A 225 -27.86 -12.66 -25.65
C LEU A 225 -27.85 -12.27 -27.13
N TRP A 226 -26.69 -11.95 -27.70
CA TRP A 226 -26.57 -11.60 -29.12
C TRP A 226 -26.87 -12.77 -30.06
N LYS A 227 -26.52 -14.00 -29.67
CA LYS A 227 -26.87 -15.20 -30.44
C LYS A 227 -28.38 -15.46 -30.44
N VAL A 228 -29.06 -15.26 -29.31
CA VAL A 228 -30.52 -15.38 -29.22
C VAL A 228 -31.22 -14.29 -30.04
N ARG A 229 -30.68 -13.06 -30.07
CA ARG A 229 -31.16 -12.01 -31.00
C ARG A 229 -31.05 -12.47 -32.46
N GLY A 230 -29.89 -12.95 -32.89
CA GLY A 230 -29.69 -13.44 -34.26
C GLY A 230 -30.57 -14.65 -34.60
N PHE A 231 -30.96 -15.46 -33.60
CA PHE A 231 -31.97 -16.49 -33.77
C PHE A 231 -33.37 -15.89 -34.02
N MET A 232 -33.80 -14.88 -33.25
CA MET A 232 -35.10 -14.23 -33.46
C MET A 232 -35.23 -13.64 -34.86
N GLU A 233 -34.19 -12.97 -35.36
CA GLU A 233 -34.14 -12.43 -36.73
C GLU A 233 -34.22 -13.54 -37.78
N GLY A 234 -33.43 -14.61 -37.63
CA GLY A 234 -33.44 -15.75 -38.55
C GLY A 234 -34.73 -16.57 -38.53
N ALA A 235 -35.48 -16.54 -37.43
CA ALA A 235 -36.78 -17.20 -37.27
C ALA A 235 -37.98 -16.31 -37.69
N GLY A 236 -37.73 -15.05 -38.07
CA GLY A 236 -38.79 -14.10 -38.45
C GLY A 236 -39.66 -13.63 -37.28
N ILE A 237 -39.16 -13.70 -36.05
CA ILE A 237 -39.86 -13.21 -34.85
C ILE A 237 -39.67 -11.69 -34.79
N SER A 238 -40.74 -10.92 -35.04
CA SER A 238 -40.69 -9.46 -34.99
C SER A 238 -40.42 -8.96 -33.56
N PRO A 239 -39.35 -8.18 -33.32
CA PRO A 239 -39.10 -7.56 -32.02
C PRO A 239 -40.24 -6.65 -31.58
N ASP A 240 -40.47 -6.56 -30.27
CA ASP A 240 -41.38 -5.58 -29.67
C ASP A 240 -40.62 -4.54 -28.83
N VAL A 241 -41.36 -3.59 -28.23
CA VAL A 241 -40.80 -2.55 -27.37
C VAL A 241 -39.94 -3.13 -26.24
N TYR A 242 -40.28 -4.31 -25.70
CA TYR A 242 -39.51 -4.95 -24.62
C TYR A 242 -38.23 -5.60 -25.14
N THR A 243 -38.26 -6.18 -26.35
CA THR A 243 -37.06 -6.68 -27.03
C THR A 243 -36.08 -5.54 -27.23
N TYR A 244 -36.52 -4.45 -27.86
CA TYR A 244 -35.68 -3.29 -28.12
C TYR A 244 -35.13 -2.65 -26.84
N ALA A 245 -35.97 -2.47 -25.81
CA ALA A 245 -35.52 -1.97 -24.50
C ALA A 245 -34.41 -2.83 -23.86
N THR A 246 -34.53 -4.16 -23.96
CA THR A 246 -33.54 -5.10 -23.41
C THR A 246 -32.23 -5.06 -24.20
N LEU A 247 -32.29 -4.96 -25.53
CA LEU A 247 -31.12 -4.84 -26.40
C LEU A 247 -30.36 -3.53 -26.15
N ILE A 248 -31.12 -2.44 -26.02
CA ILE A 248 -30.60 -1.12 -25.69
C ILE A 248 -29.91 -1.12 -24.32
N GLU A 249 -30.52 -1.73 -23.29
CA GLU A 249 -29.89 -1.88 -21.98
C GLU A 249 -28.62 -2.74 -22.05
N ALA A 250 -28.61 -3.79 -22.88
CA ALA A 250 -27.43 -4.63 -23.11
C ALA A 250 -26.27 -3.86 -23.76
N TYR A 251 -26.54 -3.07 -24.80
CA TYR A 251 -25.53 -2.21 -25.45
C TYR A 251 -25.01 -1.13 -24.50
N CYS A 252 -25.88 -0.52 -23.68
CA CYS A 252 -25.47 0.46 -22.66
C CYS A 252 -24.54 -0.17 -21.60
N LYS A 253 -24.80 -1.41 -21.17
CA LYS A 253 -23.89 -2.15 -20.27
C LYS A 253 -22.54 -2.45 -20.94
N GLY A 254 -22.56 -2.82 -22.23
CA GLY A 254 -21.36 -3.04 -23.03
C GLY A 254 -20.60 -1.77 -23.42
N ARG A 255 -21.11 -0.58 -23.07
CA ARG A 255 -20.58 0.75 -23.45
C ARG A 255 -20.48 0.99 -24.97
N ASP A 256 -21.31 0.32 -25.75
CA ASP A 256 -21.41 0.51 -27.21
C ASP A 256 -22.67 1.33 -27.53
N PHE A 257 -22.53 2.65 -27.47
CA PHE A 257 -23.64 3.59 -27.61
C PHE A 257 -24.04 3.83 -29.07
N ASP A 258 -23.10 3.68 -30.01
CA ASP A 258 -23.38 3.77 -31.44
C ASP A 258 -24.32 2.66 -31.90
N SER A 259 -24.10 1.43 -31.41
CA SER A 259 -25.01 0.33 -31.67
C SER A 259 -26.35 0.51 -30.96
N ALA A 260 -26.38 1.07 -29.75
CA ALA A 260 -27.64 1.40 -29.06
C ALA A 260 -28.48 2.42 -29.86
N ARG A 261 -27.84 3.43 -30.47
CA ARG A 261 -28.50 4.40 -31.35
C ARG A 261 -29.08 3.75 -32.61
N LYS A 262 -28.32 2.87 -33.26
CA LYS A 262 -28.80 2.11 -34.44
C LYS A 262 -30.03 1.26 -34.12
N VAL A 263 -30.07 0.64 -32.94
CA VAL A 263 -31.24 -0.14 -32.50
C VAL A 263 -32.47 0.77 -32.27
N LEU A 264 -32.27 2.03 -31.88
CA LEU A 264 -33.33 3.01 -31.74
C LEU A 264 -33.86 3.48 -33.10
N GLU A 265 -32.97 3.66 -34.08
CA GLU A 265 -33.32 3.94 -35.47
C GLU A 265 -34.09 2.76 -36.09
N GLU A 266 -33.63 1.52 -35.86
CA GLU A 266 -34.32 0.29 -36.27
C GLU A 266 -35.74 0.20 -35.67
N MET A 267 -35.89 0.59 -34.39
CA MET A 267 -37.20 0.67 -33.73
C MET A 267 -38.13 1.71 -34.39
N ARG A 268 -37.59 2.84 -34.90
CA ARG A 268 -38.37 3.82 -35.68
C ARG A 268 -38.80 3.27 -37.03
N GLU A 269 -37.88 2.63 -37.75
CA GLU A 269 -38.13 2.12 -39.10
C GLU A 269 -39.14 0.96 -39.11
N THR A 270 -39.15 0.15 -38.05
CA THR A 270 -40.09 -0.98 -37.87
C THR A 270 -41.48 -0.55 -37.41
N GLY A 271 -41.72 0.75 -37.16
CA GLY A 271 -43.01 1.29 -36.75
C GLY A 271 -43.39 1.01 -35.28
N CYS A 272 -42.42 0.63 -34.44
CA CYS A 272 -42.64 0.50 -33.00
C CYS A 272 -42.63 1.89 -32.34
N ASN A 273 -43.75 2.32 -31.76
CA ASN A 273 -43.85 3.64 -31.13
C ASN A 273 -42.82 3.82 -30.00
N LEU A 274 -41.91 4.78 -30.19
CA LEU A 274 -41.04 5.28 -29.13
C LEU A 274 -41.90 5.91 -28.03
N ASN A 275 -41.63 5.55 -26.78
CA ASN A 275 -42.28 6.12 -25.61
C ASN A 275 -41.23 6.67 -24.63
N ALA A 276 -41.68 7.41 -23.62
CA ALA A 276 -40.80 7.96 -22.59
C ALA A 276 -40.01 6.87 -21.84
N VAL A 277 -40.56 5.66 -21.69
CA VAL A 277 -39.90 4.53 -21.03
C VAL A 277 -38.67 4.05 -21.80
N THR A 278 -38.72 3.98 -23.13
CA THR A 278 -37.56 3.60 -23.96
C THR A 278 -36.43 4.61 -23.82
N TYR A 279 -36.72 5.91 -23.91
CA TYR A 279 -35.72 6.97 -23.70
C TYR A 279 -35.17 6.97 -22.26
N ASN A 280 -36.02 6.72 -21.25
CA ASN A 280 -35.60 6.61 -19.86
C ASN A 280 -34.62 5.45 -19.63
N ILE A 281 -34.82 4.30 -20.29
CA ILE A 281 -33.91 3.15 -20.19
C ILE A 281 -32.54 3.50 -20.79
N LEU A 282 -32.50 4.20 -21.93
CA LEU A 282 -31.25 4.71 -22.52
C LEU A 282 -30.56 5.68 -21.59
N ILE A 283 -31.27 6.71 -21.15
CA ILE A 283 -30.73 7.78 -20.31
C ILE A 283 -30.18 7.19 -19.01
N VAL A 284 -30.88 6.24 -18.37
CA VAL A 284 -30.36 5.52 -17.20
C VAL A 284 -29.15 4.67 -17.54
N GLY A 285 -29.18 3.93 -18.65
CA GLY A 285 -28.06 3.12 -19.13
C GLY A 285 -26.79 3.95 -19.36
N LEU A 286 -26.94 5.06 -20.07
CA LEU A 286 -25.89 6.05 -20.34
C LEU A 286 -25.38 6.71 -19.06
N CYS A 287 -26.26 7.08 -18.12
CA CYS A 287 -25.85 7.64 -16.83
C CYS A 287 -25.09 6.62 -15.96
N ARG A 288 -25.45 5.33 -16.03
CA ARG A 288 -24.75 4.23 -15.33
C ARG A 288 -23.40 3.92 -15.96
N ALA A 289 -23.32 3.90 -17.29
CA ALA A 289 -22.05 3.82 -18.02
C ALA A 289 -21.22 5.11 -17.87
N GLY A 290 -21.91 6.20 -17.53
CA GLY A 290 -21.44 7.56 -17.28
C GLY A 290 -21.03 8.35 -18.51
N ALA A 291 -21.65 8.05 -19.65
CA ALA A 291 -21.70 8.90 -20.84
C ALA A 291 -22.83 9.93 -20.67
N VAL A 292 -22.66 10.87 -19.73
CA VAL A 292 -23.73 11.80 -19.34
C VAL A 292 -24.03 12.84 -20.42
N GLU A 293 -23.04 13.24 -21.24
CA GLU A 293 -23.26 14.15 -22.37
C GLU A 293 -24.20 13.56 -23.42
N GLU A 294 -24.06 12.27 -23.71
CA GLU A 294 -24.96 11.57 -24.62
C GLU A 294 -26.38 11.48 -24.03
N ALA A 295 -26.50 11.33 -22.71
CA ALA A 295 -27.79 11.34 -22.03
C ALA A 295 -28.52 12.69 -22.18
N PHE A 296 -27.79 13.83 -22.18
CA PHE A 296 -28.36 15.14 -22.53
C PHE A 296 -28.82 15.20 -23.98
N GLY A 297 -28.03 14.64 -24.91
CA GLY A 297 -28.41 14.53 -26.32
C GLY A 297 -29.74 13.79 -26.50
N PHE A 298 -29.92 12.66 -25.80
CA PHE A 298 -31.17 11.89 -25.85
C PHE A 298 -32.35 12.55 -25.12
N LYS A 299 -32.12 13.32 -24.05
CA LYS A 299 -33.18 14.17 -23.45
C LYS A 299 -33.69 15.19 -24.46
N LYS A 300 -32.78 15.88 -25.16
CA LYS A 300 -33.15 16.87 -26.18
C LYS A 300 -33.86 16.21 -27.37
N GLU A 301 -33.37 15.06 -27.82
CA GLU A 301 -34.01 14.29 -28.89
C GLU A 301 -35.43 13.83 -28.49
N MET A 302 -35.64 13.48 -27.22
CA MET A 302 -36.95 13.15 -26.66
C MET A 302 -37.92 14.35 -26.74
N GLU A 303 -37.45 15.55 -26.39
CA GLU A 303 -38.22 16.80 -26.52
C GLU A 303 -38.51 17.16 -27.99
N ASP A 304 -37.53 17.02 -28.87
CA ASP A 304 -37.67 17.27 -30.32
C ASP A 304 -38.69 16.31 -30.97
N TYR A 305 -38.80 15.08 -30.44
CA TYR A 305 -39.81 14.10 -30.84
C TYR A 305 -41.20 14.37 -30.25
N GLY A 306 -41.35 15.38 -29.39
CA GLY A 306 -42.61 15.76 -28.75
C GLY A 306 -42.98 14.94 -27.50
N LEU A 307 -42.02 14.21 -26.92
CA LEU A 307 -42.19 13.53 -25.63
C LEU A 307 -41.74 14.45 -24.50
N VAL A 308 -42.51 14.49 -23.41
CA VAL A 308 -42.18 15.32 -22.24
C VAL A 308 -41.30 14.51 -21.28
N PRO A 309 -40.08 14.97 -20.96
CA PRO A 309 -39.25 14.33 -19.93
C PRO A 309 -39.98 14.29 -18.59
N ASP A 310 -39.97 13.13 -17.94
CA ASP A 310 -40.66 12.94 -16.66
C ASP A 310 -39.69 13.09 -15.47
N GLU A 311 -40.24 13.02 -14.26
CA GLU A 311 -39.47 13.06 -13.01
C GLU A 311 -38.33 12.02 -13.01
N PHE A 312 -38.56 10.86 -13.62
CA PHE A 312 -37.59 9.78 -13.69
C PHE A 312 -36.43 10.13 -14.64
N THR A 313 -36.71 10.77 -15.78
CA THR A 313 -35.68 11.27 -16.72
C THR A 313 -34.72 12.23 -16.01
N TYR A 314 -35.26 13.27 -15.35
CA TYR A 314 -34.45 14.26 -14.63
C TYR A 314 -33.68 13.63 -13.46
N GLY A 315 -34.33 12.80 -12.65
CA GLY A 315 -33.68 12.12 -11.53
C GLY A 315 -32.53 11.20 -11.94
N ALA A 316 -32.66 10.50 -13.07
CA ALA A 316 -31.61 9.66 -13.62
C ALA A 316 -30.36 10.47 -14.02
N ILE A 317 -30.54 11.59 -14.73
CA ILE A 317 -29.44 12.45 -15.18
C ILE A 317 -28.79 13.16 -13.98
N ILE A 318 -29.58 13.68 -13.04
CA ILE A 318 -29.08 14.29 -11.79
C ILE A 318 -28.21 13.30 -11.03
N ASN A 319 -28.65 12.05 -10.86
CA ASN A 319 -27.86 11.01 -10.21
C ASN A 319 -26.57 10.66 -10.98
N GLY A 320 -26.65 10.58 -12.31
CA GLY A 320 -25.47 10.39 -13.17
C GLY A 320 -24.43 11.49 -12.98
N LEU A 321 -24.86 12.75 -13.00
CA LEU A 321 -24.00 13.93 -12.82
C LEU A 321 -23.37 13.98 -11.43
N CYS A 322 -24.16 13.77 -10.38
CA CYS A 322 -23.63 13.73 -9.00
C CYS A 322 -22.63 12.58 -8.82
N LYS A 323 -22.84 11.43 -9.46
CA LYS A 323 -21.86 10.31 -9.41
C LYS A 323 -20.55 10.65 -10.12
N ARG A 324 -20.59 11.49 -11.15
CA ARG A 324 -19.42 11.96 -11.92
C ARG A 324 -18.75 13.21 -11.33
N GLY A 325 -19.18 13.67 -10.15
CA GLY A 325 -18.59 14.84 -9.49
C GLY A 325 -18.95 16.16 -10.15
N ARG A 326 -20.08 16.25 -10.87
CA ARG A 326 -20.58 17.48 -11.51
C ARG A 326 -21.93 17.94 -10.92
N PRO A 327 -22.07 18.14 -9.59
CA PRO A 327 -23.35 18.45 -8.98
C PRO A 327 -23.87 19.86 -9.32
N SER A 328 -23.02 20.83 -9.70
CA SER A 328 -23.44 22.17 -10.13
C SER A 328 -24.35 22.15 -11.37
N GLN A 329 -24.06 21.28 -12.33
CA GLN A 329 -24.94 21.07 -13.49
C GLN A 329 -26.19 20.27 -13.12
N ALA A 330 -26.08 19.36 -12.15
CA ALA A 330 -27.23 18.64 -11.62
C ALA A 330 -28.21 19.60 -10.92
N LYS A 331 -27.72 20.68 -10.30
CA LYS A 331 -28.55 21.76 -9.76
C LYS A 331 -29.28 22.54 -10.87
N CYS A 332 -28.60 22.87 -11.97
CA CYS A 332 -29.27 23.53 -13.10
C CYS A 332 -30.44 22.69 -13.65
N LEU A 333 -30.28 21.36 -13.68
CA LEU A 333 -31.37 20.44 -14.05
C LEU A 333 -32.51 20.37 -13.01
N LEU A 334 -32.24 20.60 -11.73
CA LEU A 334 -33.27 20.71 -10.70
C LEU A 334 -34.12 21.97 -10.92
N ASP A 335 -33.46 23.09 -11.25
CA ASP A 335 -34.14 24.36 -11.54
C ASP A 335 -34.99 24.23 -12.81
N GLU A 336 -34.46 23.56 -13.85
CA GLU A 336 -35.20 23.22 -15.07
C GLU A 336 -36.43 22.34 -14.77
N MET A 337 -36.24 21.26 -14.01
CA MET A 337 -37.33 20.37 -13.57
C MET A 337 -38.44 21.15 -12.83
N SER A 338 -38.05 22.06 -11.94
CA SER A 338 -38.99 22.88 -11.17
C SER A 338 -39.72 23.89 -12.07
N SER A 339 -39.02 24.49 -13.04
CA SER A 339 -39.62 25.41 -14.02
C SER A 339 -40.58 24.72 -14.98
N ALA A 340 -40.37 23.43 -15.25
CA ALA A 340 -41.27 22.58 -16.04
C ALA A 340 -42.52 22.13 -15.27
N GLY A 341 -42.68 22.56 -14.00
CA GLY A 341 -43.83 22.21 -13.16
C GLY A 341 -43.77 20.81 -12.53
N LEU A 342 -42.61 20.13 -12.61
CA LEU A 342 -42.40 18.85 -11.94
C LEU A 342 -41.92 19.10 -10.50
N THR A 343 -42.46 18.35 -9.54
CA THR A 343 -42.06 18.45 -8.13
C THR A 343 -40.87 17.53 -7.83
N PRO A 344 -39.69 18.05 -7.46
CA PRO A 344 -38.56 17.19 -7.11
C PRO A 344 -38.85 16.38 -5.85
N ASN A 345 -38.61 15.08 -5.91
CA ASN A 345 -38.82 14.19 -4.77
C ASN A 345 -37.61 14.18 -3.81
N LEU A 346 -37.81 13.50 -2.68
CA LEU A 346 -36.78 13.29 -1.65
C LEU A 346 -35.47 12.68 -2.20
N VAL A 347 -35.56 11.78 -3.19
CA VAL A 347 -34.40 11.08 -3.77
C VAL A 347 -33.54 12.03 -4.60
N VAL A 348 -34.14 12.92 -5.38
CA VAL A 348 -33.44 13.95 -6.16
C VAL A 348 -32.67 14.89 -5.23
N TYR A 349 -33.34 15.44 -4.21
CA TYR A 349 -32.69 16.31 -3.21
C TYR A 349 -31.57 15.59 -2.45
N SER A 350 -31.80 14.35 -1.99
CA SER A 350 -30.76 13.57 -1.30
C SER A 350 -29.54 13.30 -2.18
N THR A 351 -29.76 13.09 -3.48
CA THR A 351 -28.69 12.82 -4.46
C THR A 351 -27.85 14.07 -4.71
N LEU A 352 -28.48 15.25 -4.79
CA LEU A 352 -27.79 16.54 -4.90
C LEU A 352 -27.00 16.87 -3.65
N VAL A 353 -27.60 16.74 -2.45
CA VAL A 353 -26.90 16.94 -1.17
C VAL A 353 -25.68 16.02 -1.09
N GLY A 354 -25.85 14.72 -1.34
CA GLY A 354 -24.73 13.78 -1.36
C GLY A 354 -23.72 14.02 -2.50
N GLY A 355 -24.12 14.68 -3.58
CA GLY A 355 -23.25 15.12 -4.67
C GLY A 355 -22.35 16.29 -4.24
N PHE A 356 -22.94 17.37 -3.75
CA PHE A 356 -22.21 18.55 -3.27
C PHE A 356 -21.30 18.24 -2.06
N MET A 357 -21.77 17.39 -1.13
CA MET A 357 -20.92 16.95 -0.01
C MET A 357 -19.70 16.13 -0.46
N ARG A 358 -19.77 15.41 -1.60
CA ARG A 358 -18.61 14.68 -2.17
C ARG A 358 -17.65 15.59 -2.93
N GLU A 359 -18.16 16.66 -3.54
CA GLU A 359 -17.33 17.71 -4.16
C GLU A 359 -16.61 18.56 -3.10
N GLY A 360 -17.17 18.63 -1.89
CA GLY A 360 -16.65 19.45 -0.78
C GLY A 360 -17.33 20.81 -0.65
N ASN A 361 -18.32 21.12 -1.51
CA ASN A 361 -19.10 22.35 -1.43
C ASN A 361 -20.24 22.21 -0.41
N VAL A 362 -19.90 22.42 0.86
CA VAL A 362 -20.82 22.29 1.99
C VAL A 362 -21.94 23.32 1.95
N ASP A 363 -21.65 24.56 1.54
CA ASP A 363 -22.62 25.65 1.65
C ASP A 363 -23.76 25.52 0.65
N GLU A 364 -23.46 25.05 -0.57
CA GLU A 364 -24.51 24.68 -1.52
C GLU A 364 -25.34 23.48 -1.03
N ALA A 365 -24.74 22.48 -0.37
CA ALA A 365 -25.49 21.36 0.21
C ALA A 365 -26.54 21.84 1.25
N PHE A 366 -26.19 22.80 2.12
CA PHE A 366 -27.13 23.42 3.05
C PHE A 366 -28.19 24.28 2.36
N LYS A 367 -27.84 24.95 1.25
CA LYS A 367 -28.78 25.72 0.45
C LYS A 367 -29.85 24.81 -0.17
N ILE A 368 -29.45 23.66 -0.72
CA ILE A 368 -30.38 22.65 -1.25
C ILE A 368 -31.35 22.15 -0.18
N ILE A 369 -30.92 22.00 1.09
CA ILE A 369 -31.82 21.60 2.19
C ILE A 369 -32.86 22.67 2.53
N LYS A 370 -32.46 23.94 2.47
CA LYS A 370 -33.39 25.06 2.65
C LYS A 370 -34.39 25.13 1.51
N GLU A 371 -33.94 24.96 0.26
CA GLU A 371 -34.79 24.88 -0.93
C GLU A 371 -35.78 23.69 -0.83
N MET A 372 -35.29 22.51 -0.40
CA MET A 372 -36.10 21.32 -0.16
C MET A 372 -37.20 21.56 0.88
N SER A 373 -36.85 22.20 2.00
CA SER A 373 -37.81 22.52 3.06
C SER A 373 -38.83 23.58 2.62
N ALA A 374 -38.41 24.57 1.83
CA ALA A 374 -39.29 25.58 1.24
C ALA A 374 -40.27 24.98 0.21
N ALA A 375 -39.85 23.91 -0.49
CA ALA A 375 -40.71 23.14 -1.40
C ALA A 375 -41.66 22.18 -0.67
N GLY A 376 -41.69 22.17 0.67
CA GLY A 376 -42.56 21.30 1.47
C GLY A 376 -42.09 19.85 1.58
N VAL A 377 -40.86 19.55 1.15
CA VAL A 377 -40.25 18.23 1.33
C VAL A 377 -39.34 18.28 2.55
N HIS A 378 -39.59 17.46 3.57
CA HIS A 378 -38.78 17.48 4.78
C HIS A 378 -37.58 16.53 4.67
N PRO A 379 -36.36 16.96 5.09
CA PRO A 379 -35.20 16.09 5.16
C PRO A 379 -35.49 14.86 6.00
N ASN A 380 -35.16 13.68 5.47
CA ASN A 380 -35.20 12.45 6.25
C ASN A 380 -33.85 12.21 6.93
N LYS A 381 -33.82 11.23 7.83
CA LYS A 381 -32.59 10.79 8.50
C LYS A 381 -31.41 10.53 7.54
N THR A 382 -31.66 9.93 6.38
CA THR A 382 -30.61 9.63 5.39
C THR A 382 -29.90 10.88 4.86
N ILE A 383 -30.62 12.00 4.71
CA ILE A 383 -30.02 13.27 4.29
C ILE A 383 -29.12 13.83 5.39
N TYR A 384 -29.56 13.79 6.65
CA TYR A 384 -28.74 14.19 7.79
C TYR A 384 -27.50 13.32 7.95
N ASP A 385 -27.62 11.99 7.86
CA ASP A 385 -26.46 11.09 7.92
C ASP A 385 -25.47 11.36 6.77
N ASN A 386 -25.96 11.67 5.56
CA ASN A 386 -25.10 12.04 4.43
C ASN A 386 -24.37 13.37 4.65
N LEU A 387 -25.03 14.37 5.25
CA LEU A 387 -24.39 15.63 5.66
C LEU A 387 -23.32 15.39 6.72
N ILE A 388 -23.65 14.67 7.78
CA ILE A 388 -22.73 14.35 8.89
C ILE A 388 -21.52 13.61 8.33
N ARG A 389 -21.73 12.57 7.52
CA ARG A 389 -20.66 11.84 6.83
C ARG A 389 -19.77 12.76 5.98
N GLY A 390 -20.37 13.65 5.20
CA GLY A 390 -19.63 14.58 4.35
C GLY A 390 -18.81 15.59 5.17
N LEU A 391 -19.42 16.17 6.21
CA LEU A 391 -18.75 17.13 7.12
C LEU A 391 -17.59 16.47 7.86
N CYS A 392 -17.78 15.25 8.35
CA CYS A 392 -16.72 14.45 8.98
C CYS A 392 -15.56 14.18 8.02
N LYS A 393 -15.85 13.86 6.75
CA LYS A 393 -14.80 13.65 5.73
C LYS A 393 -14.00 14.92 5.42
N LEU A 394 -14.65 16.09 5.46
CA LEU A 394 -14.02 17.39 5.23
C LEU A 394 -13.33 17.95 6.48
N GLY A 395 -13.41 17.26 7.62
CA GLY A 395 -12.85 17.72 8.88
C GLY A 395 -13.59 18.90 9.51
N GLN A 396 -14.86 19.13 9.20
CA GLN A 396 -15.66 20.20 9.80
C GLN A 396 -16.49 19.66 10.99
N MET A 397 -15.82 19.17 12.04
CA MET A 397 -16.48 18.49 13.16
C MET A 397 -17.43 19.39 13.97
N GLY A 398 -17.12 20.69 14.10
CA GLY A 398 -18.00 21.64 14.77
C GLY A 398 -19.37 21.75 14.11
N ARG A 399 -19.40 21.89 12.77
CA ARG A 399 -20.65 21.89 11.99
C ARG A 399 -21.35 20.53 12.02
N ALA A 400 -20.59 19.43 12.02
CA ALA A 400 -21.17 18.09 12.12
C ALA A 400 -21.97 17.91 13.43
N ALA A 401 -21.41 18.38 14.56
CA ALA A 401 -22.10 18.35 15.85
C ALA A 401 -23.36 19.24 15.89
N GLU A 402 -23.35 20.40 15.23
CA GLU A 402 -24.54 21.24 15.07
C GLU A 402 -25.64 20.54 14.27
N VAL A 403 -25.29 19.85 13.18
CA VAL A 403 -26.25 19.08 12.38
C VAL A 403 -26.87 17.93 13.18
N VAL A 404 -26.10 17.27 14.05
CA VAL A 404 -26.63 16.23 14.95
C VAL A 404 -27.63 16.82 15.95
N LYS A 405 -27.32 17.98 16.55
CA LYS A 405 -28.25 18.69 17.45
C LYS A 405 -29.54 19.06 16.73
N GLU A 406 -29.44 19.53 15.49
CA GLU A 406 -30.60 19.88 14.67
C GLU A 406 -31.44 18.64 14.30
N MET A 407 -30.79 17.54 13.94
CA MET A 407 -31.43 16.25 13.67
C MET A 407 -32.25 15.77 14.89
N ILE A 408 -31.69 15.89 16.09
CA ILE A 408 -32.37 15.53 17.34
C ILE A 408 -33.54 16.49 17.63
N ARG A 409 -33.36 17.80 17.40
CA ARG A 409 -34.41 18.82 17.60
C ARG A 409 -35.64 18.58 16.71
N ILE A 410 -35.43 18.12 15.50
CA ILE A 410 -36.50 17.79 14.53
C ILE A 410 -37.19 16.46 14.87
N GLY A 411 -36.66 15.70 15.84
CA GLY A 411 -37.25 14.45 16.34
C GLY A 411 -36.68 13.18 15.71
N HIS A 412 -35.54 13.25 15.02
CA HIS A 412 -34.84 12.06 14.53
C HIS A 412 -33.86 11.53 15.58
N ILE A 413 -33.81 10.20 15.72
CA ILE A 413 -32.94 9.52 16.69
C ILE A 413 -31.60 9.21 16.03
N ALA A 414 -30.51 9.71 16.64
CA ALA A 414 -29.15 9.32 16.31
C ALA A 414 -28.97 7.84 16.60
N ASP A 415 -28.46 7.09 15.63
CA ASP A 415 -28.20 5.65 15.78
C ASP A 415 -26.71 5.34 15.72
N THR A 416 -26.39 4.05 15.73
CA THR A 416 -25.04 3.55 15.54
C THR A 416 -24.37 4.11 14.28
N VAL A 417 -25.10 4.36 13.19
CA VAL A 417 -24.54 4.91 11.95
C VAL A 417 -24.14 6.37 12.15
N THR A 418 -24.98 7.18 12.80
CA THR A 418 -24.67 8.58 13.11
C THR A 418 -23.41 8.69 13.98
N PHE A 419 -23.32 7.93 15.07
CA PHE A 419 -22.13 7.91 15.94
C PHE A 419 -20.87 7.40 15.22
N ASN A 420 -21.00 6.36 14.39
CA ASN A 420 -19.88 5.83 13.61
C ASN A 420 -19.26 6.87 12.67
N HIS A 421 -20.07 7.71 12.03
CA HIS A 421 -19.56 8.79 11.18
C HIS A 421 -18.83 9.87 11.99
N LEU A 422 -19.31 10.23 13.19
CA LEU A 422 -18.65 11.19 14.07
C LEU A 422 -17.31 10.63 14.58
N ILE A 423 -17.31 9.39 15.05
CA ILE A 423 -16.11 8.67 15.50
C ILE A 423 -15.08 8.60 14.37
N GLU A 424 -15.48 8.20 13.16
CA GLU A 424 -14.59 8.16 11.99
C GLU A 424 -14.01 9.55 11.67
N GLY A 425 -14.83 10.60 11.77
CA GLY A 425 -14.39 11.98 11.57
C GLY A 425 -13.32 12.43 12.55
N HIS A 426 -13.54 12.20 13.86
CA HIS A 426 -12.57 12.56 14.90
C HIS A 426 -11.26 11.76 14.77
N LEU A 427 -11.34 10.47 14.43
CA LEU A 427 -10.15 9.65 14.22
C LEU A 427 -9.30 10.14 13.05
N ARG A 428 -9.93 10.57 11.93
CA ARG A 428 -9.23 11.17 10.78
C ARG A 428 -8.51 12.47 11.14
N GLN A 429 -9.02 13.23 12.10
CA GLN A 429 -8.39 14.44 12.63
C GLN A 429 -7.31 14.16 13.68
N ARG A 430 -7.00 12.89 13.96
CA ARG A 430 -6.12 12.45 15.05
C ARG A 430 -6.62 12.84 16.46
N ASN A 431 -7.90 13.14 16.61
CA ASN A 431 -8.56 13.49 17.87
C ASN A 431 -9.15 12.24 18.54
N LYS A 432 -8.29 11.36 19.07
CA LYS A 432 -8.72 10.08 19.67
C LYS A 432 -9.57 10.24 20.94
N GLU A 433 -9.29 11.26 21.76
CA GLU A 433 -9.97 11.49 23.05
C GLU A 433 -11.48 11.67 22.85
N GLU A 434 -11.85 12.50 21.88
CA GLU A 434 -13.25 12.74 21.52
C GLU A 434 -13.90 11.50 20.90
N ALA A 435 -13.14 10.71 20.11
CA ALA A 435 -13.65 9.43 19.57
C ALA A 435 -13.99 8.42 20.68
N PHE A 436 -13.17 8.32 21.73
CA PHE A 436 -13.47 7.50 22.91
C PHE A 436 -14.62 8.08 23.75
N SER A 437 -14.72 9.41 23.85
CA SER A 437 -15.85 10.10 24.49
C SER A 437 -17.17 9.73 23.82
N LEU A 438 -17.24 9.82 22.48
CA LEU A 438 -18.41 9.46 21.68
C LEU A 438 -18.76 7.97 21.78
N LEU A 439 -17.77 7.08 21.86
CA LEU A 439 -18.02 5.64 22.08
C LEU A 439 -18.67 5.40 23.45
N ASN A 440 -18.27 6.14 24.48
CA ASN A 440 -18.85 6.05 25.82
C ASN A 440 -20.23 6.72 25.91
N GLU A 441 -20.45 7.83 25.20
CA GLU A 441 -21.76 8.47 25.05
C GLU A 441 -22.75 7.51 24.37
N MET A 442 -22.35 6.89 23.26
CA MET A 442 -23.15 5.87 22.57
C MET A 442 -23.61 4.76 23.53
N ARG A 443 -22.73 4.29 24.42
CA ARG A 443 -23.07 3.30 25.46
C ARG A 443 -24.03 3.84 26.51
N LYS A 444 -23.83 5.09 26.99
CA LYS A 444 -24.71 5.73 27.98
C LYS A 444 -26.12 5.94 27.45
N ASP A 445 -26.25 6.25 26.17
CA ASP A 445 -27.52 6.45 25.49
C ASP A 445 -28.25 5.14 25.15
N GLY A 446 -27.68 3.99 25.55
CA GLY A 446 -28.26 2.66 25.33
C GLY A 446 -28.11 2.16 23.89
N ILE A 447 -27.25 2.79 23.08
CA ILE A 447 -26.96 2.37 21.71
C ILE A 447 -25.77 1.40 21.78
N SER A 448 -25.97 0.14 21.38
CA SER A 448 -24.91 -0.87 21.46
C SER A 448 -23.87 -0.69 20.34
N PRO A 449 -22.56 -0.57 20.67
CA PRO A 449 -21.50 -0.66 19.68
C PRO A 449 -21.56 -2.01 18.96
N ASN A 450 -21.30 -2.00 17.66
CA ASN A 450 -21.27 -3.21 16.84
C ASN A 450 -19.86 -3.47 16.28
N VAL A 451 -19.67 -4.59 15.60
CA VAL A 451 -18.40 -4.97 14.94
C VAL A 451 -17.86 -3.84 14.06
N TYR A 452 -18.74 -3.10 13.37
CA TYR A 452 -18.35 -1.98 12.51
C TYR A 452 -17.83 -0.77 13.30
N THR A 453 -18.42 -0.49 14.47
CA THR A 453 -18.00 0.59 15.39
C THR A 453 -16.56 0.34 15.85
N TYR A 454 -16.27 -0.88 16.32
CA TYR A 454 -14.92 -1.27 16.73
C TYR A 454 -13.94 -1.31 15.54
N SER A 455 -14.36 -1.74 14.36
CA SER A 455 -13.53 -1.71 13.15
C SER A 455 -13.09 -0.29 12.79
N ILE A 456 -13.99 0.70 12.88
CA ILE A 456 -13.65 2.12 12.66
C ILE A 456 -12.63 2.59 13.70
N MET A 457 -12.87 2.31 14.98
CA MET A 457 -11.95 2.67 16.06
C MET A 457 -10.55 2.06 15.86
N ILE A 458 -10.48 0.74 15.63
CA ILE A 458 -9.24 0.00 15.45
C ILE A 458 -8.48 0.48 14.21
N ASN A 459 -9.17 0.66 13.08
CA ASN A 459 -8.53 1.16 11.85
C ASN A 459 -8.03 2.60 12.03
N GLY A 460 -8.81 3.49 12.65
CA GLY A 460 -8.42 4.87 12.91
C GLY A 460 -7.22 4.98 13.84
N LEU A 461 -7.18 4.20 14.92
CA LEU A 461 -6.04 4.16 15.84
C LEU A 461 -4.78 3.61 15.18
N CYS A 462 -4.90 2.57 14.35
CA CYS A 462 -3.78 2.03 13.56
C CYS A 462 -3.26 3.03 12.50
N GLN A 463 -4.10 3.94 12.01
CA GLN A 463 -3.66 5.03 11.12
C GLN A 463 -2.99 6.17 11.89
N ASN A 464 -3.35 6.36 13.16
CA ASN A 464 -2.76 7.36 14.04
C ASN A 464 -1.43 6.91 14.68
N GLY A 465 -1.03 5.65 14.48
CA GLY A 465 0.22 5.10 15.01
C GLY A 465 0.11 4.55 16.44
N GLU A 466 -1.09 4.18 16.88
CA GLU A 466 -1.36 3.66 18.23
C GLU A 466 -1.92 2.23 18.20
N SER A 467 -1.27 1.32 17.49
CA SER A 467 -1.75 -0.06 17.29
C SER A 467 -1.91 -0.87 18.59
N GLU A 468 -1.18 -0.56 19.67
CA GLU A 468 -1.34 -1.22 20.96
C GLU A 468 -2.71 -0.95 21.60
N THR A 469 -3.16 0.31 21.58
CA THR A 469 -4.50 0.69 22.07
C THR A 469 -5.60 0.04 21.24
N ALA A 470 -5.37 -0.12 19.94
CA ALA A 470 -6.26 -0.83 19.04
C ALA A 470 -6.36 -2.33 19.37
N GLY A 471 -5.26 -2.95 19.80
CA GLY A 471 -5.25 -4.31 20.34
C GLY A 471 -6.09 -4.48 21.60
N GLY A 472 -5.98 -3.53 22.54
CA GLY A 472 -6.82 -3.51 23.74
C GLY A 472 -8.32 -3.40 23.42
N LEU A 473 -8.69 -2.62 22.39
CA LEU A 473 -10.08 -2.54 21.92
C LEU A 473 -10.58 -3.85 21.29
N LEU A 474 -9.71 -4.62 20.62
CA LEU A 474 -10.08 -5.94 20.12
C LEU A 474 -10.38 -6.89 21.28
N ASP A 475 -9.55 -6.90 22.32
CA ASP A 475 -9.78 -7.74 23.50
C ASP A 475 -11.06 -7.32 24.25
N GLN A 476 -11.35 -6.01 24.32
CA GLN A 476 -12.62 -5.49 24.83
C GLN A 476 -13.82 -5.95 24.00
N MET A 477 -13.72 -5.90 22.67
CA MET A 477 -14.77 -6.36 21.76
C MET A 477 -15.08 -7.85 21.98
N ILE A 478 -14.05 -8.67 22.18
CA ILE A 478 -14.18 -10.10 22.48
C ILE A 478 -14.82 -10.31 23.86
N ALA A 479 -14.42 -9.54 24.87
CA ALA A 479 -14.99 -9.59 26.21
C ALA A 479 -16.48 -9.20 26.25
N GLU A 480 -16.89 -8.28 25.37
CA GLU A 480 -18.30 -7.90 25.15
C GLU A 480 -19.09 -8.94 24.33
N GLY A 481 -18.47 -10.07 23.97
CA GLY A 481 -19.12 -11.20 23.29
C GLY A 481 -19.27 -11.04 21.78
N MET A 482 -18.66 -10.02 21.17
CA MET A 482 -18.68 -9.83 19.72
C MET A 482 -17.59 -10.67 19.05
N LYS A 483 -17.91 -11.29 17.91
CA LYS A 483 -16.94 -12.03 17.09
C LYS A 483 -16.26 -11.09 16.10
N PRO A 484 -14.93 -10.88 16.19
CA PRO A 484 -14.21 -10.08 15.21
C PRO A 484 -14.13 -10.84 13.88
N ASN A 485 -14.30 -10.11 12.77
CA ASN A 485 -14.18 -10.64 11.42
C ASN A 485 -12.86 -10.16 10.78
N ALA A 486 -12.60 -10.58 9.53
CA ALA A 486 -11.44 -10.14 8.76
C ALA A 486 -11.28 -8.60 8.70
N PHE A 487 -12.38 -7.83 8.67
CA PHE A 487 -12.36 -6.35 8.65
C PHE A 487 -11.83 -5.70 9.94
N VAL A 488 -11.78 -6.43 11.06
CA VAL A 488 -11.18 -5.95 12.31
C VAL A 488 -9.71 -6.35 12.40
N TYR A 489 -9.39 -7.60 12.07
CA TYR A 489 -8.02 -8.12 12.12
C TYR A 489 -7.09 -7.52 11.05
N ALA A 490 -7.58 -7.30 9.82
CA ALA A 490 -6.75 -6.79 8.72
C ALA A 490 -6.14 -5.40 8.98
N PRO A 491 -6.90 -4.37 9.42
CA PRO A 491 -6.33 -3.08 9.80
C PRO A 491 -5.35 -3.19 10.98
N LEU A 492 -5.63 -4.05 11.95
CA LEU A 492 -4.79 -4.25 13.13
C LEU A 492 -3.44 -4.87 12.78
N ILE A 493 -3.44 -5.94 11.98
CA ILE A 493 -2.22 -6.58 11.45
C ILE A 493 -1.41 -5.57 10.63
N SER A 494 -2.07 -4.82 9.75
CA SER A 494 -1.43 -3.78 8.93
C SER A 494 -0.84 -2.64 9.78
N GLY A 495 -1.55 -2.22 10.83
CA GLY A 495 -1.10 -1.22 11.81
C GLY A 495 0.16 -1.68 12.55
N TYR A 496 0.11 -2.87 13.17
CA TYR A 496 1.27 -3.47 13.82
C TYR A 496 2.47 -3.60 12.90
N CYS A 497 2.27 -4.01 11.64
CA CYS A 497 3.36 -4.09 10.67
C CYS A 497 3.95 -2.72 10.30
N ARG A 498 3.14 -1.66 10.25
CA ARG A 498 3.61 -0.30 9.95
C ARG A 498 4.43 0.30 11.09
N GLU A 499 4.06 -0.01 12.33
CA GLU A 499 4.75 0.43 13.54
C GLU A 499 5.97 -0.44 13.90
N GLY A 500 6.17 -1.57 13.21
CA GLY A 500 7.30 -2.48 13.44
C GLY A 500 7.04 -3.55 14.52
N ASN A 501 5.81 -3.66 15.02
CA ASN A 501 5.39 -4.59 16.07
C ASN A 501 4.99 -5.97 15.50
N PHE A 502 5.93 -6.69 14.86
CA PHE A 502 5.63 -7.96 14.18
C PHE A 502 5.19 -9.11 15.10
N SER A 503 5.60 -9.10 16.37
CA SER A 503 5.18 -10.09 17.36
C SER A 503 3.67 -10.05 17.57
N LEU A 504 3.12 -8.85 17.79
CA LEU A 504 1.68 -8.60 17.94
C LEU A 504 0.93 -8.85 16.63
N ALA A 505 1.50 -8.48 15.48
CA ALA A 505 0.91 -8.80 14.18
C ALA A 505 0.74 -10.32 13.97
N ARG A 506 1.74 -11.11 14.35
CA ARG A 506 1.69 -12.58 14.29
C ARG A 506 0.69 -13.17 15.27
N GLU A 507 0.61 -12.62 16.47
CA GLU A 507 -0.39 -13.04 17.46
C GLU A 507 -1.81 -12.75 16.96
N ALA A 508 -2.04 -11.57 16.39
CA ALA A 508 -3.33 -11.19 15.80
C ALA A 508 -3.72 -12.14 14.65
N LEU A 509 -2.79 -12.52 13.77
CA LEU A 509 -3.06 -13.52 12.72
C LEU A 509 -3.40 -14.89 13.31
N LYS A 510 -2.70 -15.33 14.36
CA LYS A 510 -3.02 -16.59 15.06
C LYS A 510 -4.39 -16.55 15.73
N LYS A 511 -4.75 -15.44 16.38
CA LYS A 511 -6.08 -15.19 16.96
C LYS A 511 -7.17 -15.21 15.88
N MET A 512 -6.89 -14.68 14.70
CA MET A 512 -7.81 -14.74 13.55
C MET A 512 -8.07 -16.19 13.10
N ILE A 513 -7.00 -16.98 12.95
CA ILE A 513 -7.11 -18.39 12.55
C ILE A 513 -7.82 -19.23 13.62
N SER A 514 -7.53 -19.02 14.91
CA SER A 514 -8.18 -19.74 16.00
C SER A 514 -9.66 -19.36 16.17
N SER A 515 -10.06 -18.18 15.69
CA SER A 515 -11.45 -17.72 15.64
C SER A 515 -12.25 -18.30 14.46
N ASN A 516 -11.64 -19.19 13.67
CA ASN A 516 -12.22 -19.80 12.46
C ASN A 516 -12.54 -18.80 11.33
N GLU A 517 -11.85 -17.66 11.32
CA GLU A 517 -11.91 -16.67 10.24
C GLU A 517 -10.74 -16.91 9.27
N MET A 518 -11.04 -17.01 7.98
CA MET A 518 -10.01 -17.24 6.95
C MET A 518 -9.24 -15.94 6.69
N PRO A 519 -7.90 -15.92 6.89
CA PRO A 519 -7.10 -14.75 6.50
C PRO A 519 -7.24 -14.51 5.01
N ASP A 520 -7.49 -13.26 4.64
CA ASP A 520 -7.54 -12.83 3.26
C ASP A 520 -6.12 -12.55 2.73
N LEU A 521 -6.05 -12.28 1.41
CA LEU A 521 -4.80 -11.91 0.74
C LEU A 521 -4.18 -10.63 1.34
N TYR A 522 -4.99 -9.74 1.91
CA TYR A 522 -4.53 -8.47 2.47
C TYR A 522 -3.78 -8.67 3.79
N CYS A 523 -4.24 -9.57 4.67
CA CYS A 523 -3.57 -9.92 5.91
C CYS A 523 -2.16 -10.48 5.65
N TYR A 524 -2.03 -11.45 4.74
CA TYR A 524 -0.75 -12.03 4.36
C TYR A 524 0.17 -10.99 3.70
N ASN A 525 -0.33 -10.21 2.74
CA ASN A 525 0.46 -9.17 2.09
C ASN A 525 0.96 -8.11 3.08
N SER A 526 0.15 -7.72 4.07
CA SER A 526 0.56 -6.74 5.08
C SER A 526 1.74 -7.24 5.92
N LEU A 527 1.72 -8.53 6.32
CA LEU A 527 2.82 -9.18 7.05
C LEU A 527 4.06 -9.32 6.18
N ILE A 528 3.91 -9.82 4.95
CA ILE A 528 5.00 -10.00 3.99
C ILE A 528 5.70 -8.65 3.74
N ILE A 529 4.96 -7.61 3.37
CA ILE A 529 5.50 -6.27 3.11
C ILE A 529 6.16 -5.69 4.38
N GLY A 530 5.53 -5.84 5.54
CA GLY A 530 6.07 -5.38 6.81
C GLY A 530 7.41 -6.04 7.15
N LEU A 531 7.48 -7.37 7.08
CA LEU A 531 8.68 -8.15 7.35
C LEU A 531 9.81 -7.86 6.35
N CYS A 532 9.45 -7.69 5.08
CA CYS A 532 10.37 -7.29 4.01
C CYS A 532 11.02 -5.93 4.27
N LYS A 533 10.27 -4.94 4.81
CA LYS A 533 10.82 -3.62 5.16
C LYS A 533 11.86 -3.67 6.27
N VAL A 534 11.73 -4.61 7.20
CA VAL A 534 12.66 -4.79 8.34
C VAL A 534 13.79 -5.77 8.00
N GLY A 535 13.79 -6.31 6.79
CA GLY A 535 14.84 -7.19 6.28
C GLY A 535 14.72 -8.65 6.72
N LYS A 536 13.60 -9.05 7.33
CA LYS A 536 13.31 -10.43 7.75
C LYS A 536 12.75 -11.26 6.59
N MET A 537 13.59 -11.51 5.59
CA MET A 537 13.15 -12.12 4.32
C MET A 537 12.72 -13.59 4.46
N GLU A 538 13.34 -14.35 5.37
CA GLU A 538 13.01 -15.78 5.57
C GLU A 538 11.58 -15.96 6.09
N GLU A 539 11.21 -15.21 7.13
CA GLU A 539 9.84 -15.22 7.68
C GLU A 539 8.81 -14.74 6.64
N ALA A 540 9.14 -13.74 5.82
CA ALA A 540 8.27 -13.25 4.76
C ALA A 540 7.95 -14.33 3.71
N ILE A 541 8.93 -15.18 3.37
CA ILE A 541 8.74 -16.27 2.41
C ILE A 541 7.94 -17.41 3.01
N GLU A 542 8.14 -17.72 4.29
CA GLU A 542 7.31 -18.70 4.99
C GLU A 542 5.82 -18.31 4.93
N TYR A 543 5.51 -17.02 5.11
CA TYR A 543 4.14 -16.53 4.97
C TYR A 543 3.62 -16.54 3.54
N HIS A 544 4.49 -16.34 2.53
CA HIS A 544 4.13 -16.53 1.13
C HIS A 544 3.78 -18.00 0.84
N ASP A 545 4.58 -18.94 1.33
CA ASP A 545 4.36 -20.37 1.10
C ASP A 545 3.10 -20.85 1.81
N GLN A 546 2.86 -20.41 3.06
CA GLN A 546 1.61 -20.66 3.78
C GLN A 546 0.38 -20.10 3.04
N MET A 547 0.51 -18.95 2.38
CA MET A 547 -0.56 -18.35 1.59
C MET A 547 -0.89 -19.22 0.36
N VAL A 548 0.13 -19.71 -0.34
CA VAL A 548 -0.02 -20.61 -1.50
C VAL A 548 -0.61 -21.97 -1.08
N GLU A 549 -0.14 -22.55 0.02
CA GLU A 549 -0.67 -23.82 0.58
C GLU A 549 -2.16 -23.74 0.91
N LYS A 550 -2.63 -22.58 1.37
CA LYS A 550 -4.05 -22.33 1.66
C LYS A 550 -4.91 -22.07 0.42
N GLY A 551 -4.33 -22.15 -0.78
CA GLY A 551 -5.03 -21.93 -2.06
C GLY A 551 -5.28 -20.47 -2.40
N LEU A 552 -4.61 -19.53 -1.72
CA LEU A 552 -4.63 -18.11 -2.10
C LEU A 552 -3.56 -17.86 -3.16
N HIS A 553 -3.96 -17.30 -4.30
CA HIS A 553 -3.02 -16.97 -5.36
C HIS A 553 -2.31 -15.63 -5.06
N PRO A 554 -0.97 -15.59 -5.03
CA PRO A 554 -0.22 -14.35 -4.91
C PRO A 554 -0.63 -13.35 -6.00
N ASN A 555 -0.71 -12.08 -5.64
CA ASN A 555 -0.98 -11.01 -6.59
C ASN A 555 0.27 -10.16 -6.83
N GLU A 556 0.13 -9.19 -7.73
CA GLU A 556 1.18 -8.22 -8.04
C GLU A 556 1.76 -7.55 -6.78
N PHE A 557 0.91 -7.22 -5.80
CA PHE A 557 1.34 -6.59 -4.54
C PHE A 557 2.14 -7.53 -3.62
N THR A 558 1.86 -8.83 -3.64
CA THR A 558 2.65 -9.83 -2.89
C THR A 558 4.08 -9.86 -3.43
N TYR A 559 4.23 -9.97 -4.75
CA TYR A 559 5.54 -10.03 -5.39
C TYR A 559 6.30 -8.71 -5.28
N ASP A 560 5.61 -7.55 -5.36
CA ASP A 560 6.23 -6.24 -5.11
C ASP A 560 6.84 -6.14 -3.71
N GLY A 561 6.09 -6.52 -2.68
CA GLY A 561 6.58 -6.52 -1.31
C GLY A 561 7.83 -7.39 -1.12
N LEU A 562 7.82 -8.60 -1.69
CA LEU A 562 8.93 -9.55 -1.61
C LEU A 562 10.16 -9.06 -2.40
N ILE A 563 9.97 -8.57 -3.63
CA ILE A 563 11.05 -8.04 -4.48
C ILE A 563 11.67 -6.79 -3.84
N HIS A 564 10.85 -5.89 -3.29
CA HIS A 564 11.33 -4.74 -2.54
C HIS A 564 12.15 -5.16 -1.31
N GLY A 565 11.67 -6.14 -0.53
CA GLY A 565 12.42 -6.71 0.61
C GLY A 565 13.76 -7.31 0.21
N CYS A 566 13.80 -8.10 -0.87
CA CYS A 566 15.03 -8.66 -1.42
C CYS A 566 16.01 -7.57 -1.89
N SER A 567 15.50 -6.51 -2.52
CA SER A 567 16.29 -5.36 -3.00
C SER A 567 16.93 -4.58 -1.85
N VAL A 568 16.19 -4.36 -0.74
CA VAL A 568 16.70 -3.67 0.45
C VAL A 568 17.72 -4.53 1.22
N THR A 569 17.51 -5.84 1.29
CA THR A 569 18.44 -6.78 1.96
C THR A 569 19.65 -7.16 1.11
N GLY A 570 19.70 -6.73 -0.15
CA GLY A 570 20.79 -7.01 -1.08
C GLY A 570 20.76 -8.41 -1.71
N ASN A 571 19.70 -9.21 -1.48
CA ASN A 571 19.57 -10.56 -2.02
C ASN A 571 18.92 -10.55 -3.42
N LEU A 572 19.67 -10.09 -4.41
CA LEU A 572 19.20 -9.87 -5.78
C LEU A 572 18.86 -11.16 -6.55
N GLU A 573 19.59 -12.25 -6.29
CA GLU A 573 19.31 -13.54 -6.93
C GLU A 573 17.90 -14.05 -6.59
N LYS A 574 17.48 -13.86 -5.34
CA LYS A 574 16.14 -14.24 -4.89
C LYS A 574 15.07 -13.32 -5.47
N ALA A 575 15.36 -12.02 -5.62
CA ALA A 575 14.47 -11.08 -6.30
C ALA A 575 14.21 -11.49 -7.76
N GLU A 576 15.25 -11.95 -8.47
CA GLU A 576 15.15 -12.45 -9.85
C GLU A 576 14.28 -13.72 -9.93
N GLN A 577 14.51 -14.67 -9.02
CA GLN A 577 13.70 -15.89 -8.95
C GLN A 577 12.22 -15.57 -8.73
N LEU A 578 11.91 -14.66 -7.80
CA LEU A 578 10.54 -14.22 -7.51
C LEU A 578 9.91 -13.50 -8.71
N PHE A 579 10.67 -12.66 -9.41
CA PHE A 579 10.19 -11.99 -10.63
C PHE A 579 9.88 -13.00 -11.74
N HIS A 580 10.73 -14.01 -11.95
CA HIS A 580 10.46 -15.08 -12.91
C HIS A 580 9.25 -15.94 -12.50
N GLN A 581 9.06 -16.23 -11.21
CA GLN A 581 7.86 -16.91 -10.71
C GLN A 581 6.60 -16.10 -11.00
N MET A 582 6.63 -14.77 -10.78
CA MET A 582 5.52 -13.88 -11.11
C MET A 582 5.18 -13.95 -12.61
N LEU A 583 6.19 -13.89 -13.49
CA LEU A 583 5.99 -14.01 -14.93
C LEU A 583 5.41 -15.37 -15.34
N ASN A 584 5.88 -16.47 -14.75
CA ASN A 584 5.40 -17.82 -15.03
C ASN A 584 3.95 -18.03 -14.53
N SER A 585 3.51 -17.29 -13.52
CA SER A 585 2.13 -17.31 -13.02
C SER A 585 1.13 -16.55 -13.93
N GLY A 586 1.60 -15.90 -15.00
CA GLY A 586 0.77 -15.15 -15.94
C GLY A 586 0.45 -13.72 -15.51
N LEU A 587 1.09 -13.22 -14.44
CA LEU A 587 0.96 -11.83 -13.98
C LEU A 587 1.81 -10.90 -14.84
N GLN A 588 1.22 -9.77 -15.26
CA GLN A 588 1.93 -8.71 -15.98
C GLN A 588 2.54 -7.73 -14.96
N PRO A 589 3.88 -7.55 -14.92
CA PRO A 589 4.50 -6.57 -14.05
C PRO A 589 4.14 -5.16 -14.51
N LYS A 590 3.70 -4.29 -13.60
CA LYS A 590 3.66 -2.84 -13.87
C LYS A 590 5.01 -2.18 -13.59
N ASP A 591 5.11 -0.93 -14.02
CA ASP A 591 6.26 -0.03 -13.93
C ASP A 591 6.94 -0.03 -12.55
N PHE A 592 6.16 -0.06 -11.47
CA PHE A 592 6.70 0.02 -10.11
C PHE A 592 7.51 -1.22 -9.70
N ILE A 593 7.21 -2.41 -10.21
CA ILE A 593 7.99 -3.63 -9.92
C ILE A 593 9.34 -3.57 -10.63
N TYR A 594 9.35 -3.10 -11.88
CA TYR A 594 10.58 -2.82 -12.61
C TYR A 594 11.43 -1.76 -11.89
N ALA A 595 10.80 -0.71 -11.35
CA ALA A 595 11.48 0.31 -10.55
C ALA A 595 12.26 -0.26 -9.36
N ARG A 596 11.67 -1.21 -8.63
CA ARG A 596 12.30 -1.82 -7.45
C ARG A 596 13.45 -2.76 -7.78
N LEU A 597 13.33 -3.51 -8.89
CA LEU A 597 14.43 -4.33 -9.40
C LEU A 597 15.58 -3.48 -9.88
N LEU A 598 15.29 -2.42 -10.66
CA LEU A 598 16.30 -1.49 -11.14
C LEU A 598 17.01 -0.80 -9.97
N GLU A 599 16.27 -0.35 -8.94
CA GLU A 599 16.85 0.21 -7.71
C GLU A 599 17.79 -0.78 -7.00
N GLY A 600 17.42 -2.07 -6.97
CA GLY A 600 18.27 -3.13 -6.42
C GLY A 600 19.56 -3.30 -7.23
N TYR A 601 19.47 -3.37 -8.55
CA TYR A 601 20.64 -3.49 -9.42
C TYR A 601 21.56 -2.27 -9.35
N PHE A 602 20.99 -1.07 -9.18
CA PHE A 602 21.77 0.16 -8.96
C PHE A 602 22.53 0.14 -7.64
N LYS A 603 21.96 -0.41 -6.56
CA LYS A 603 22.68 -0.59 -5.28
C LYS A 603 23.85 -1.58 -5.39
N SER A 604 23.74 -2.58 -6.27
CA SER A 604 24.81 -3.54 -6.56
C SER A 604 25.76 -3.17 -7.71
N ASP A 605 25.59 -1.97 -8.29
CA ASP A 605 26.35 -1.46 -9.45
C ASP A 605 26.36 -2.39 -10.69
N ASN A 606 25.28 -3.15 -10.92
CA ASN A 606 25.17 -4.11 -12.02
C ASN A 606 24.44 -3.49 -13.23
N LEU A 607 25.17 -2.70 -14.03
CA LEU A 607 24.62 -1.92 -15.15
C LEU A 607 24.13 -2.76 -16.35
N GLU A 608 24.68 -3.97 -16.54
CA GLU A 608 24.24 -4.87 -17.61
C GLU A 608 22.81 -5.35 -17.35
N LYS A 609 22.52 -5.75 -16.12
CA LYS A 609 21.17 -6.17 -15.70
C LYS A 609 20.17 -5.01 -15.70
N VAL A 610 20.60 -3.79 -15.37
CA VAL A 610 19.78 -2.57 -15.52
C VAL A 610 19.35 -2.40 -16.97
N SER A 611 20.30 -2.51 -17.90
CA SER A 611 20.04 -2.30 -19.33
C SER A 611 19.14 -3.39 -19.93
N SER A 612 19.38 -4.65 -19.57
CA SER A 612 18.56 -5.78 -20.06
C SER A 612 17.15 -5.78 -19.48
N THR A 613 16.98 -5.36 -18.22
CA THR A 613 15.66 -5.25 -17.57
C THR A 613 14.83 -4.13 -18.17
N LEU A 614 15.44 -2.96 -18.45
CA LEU A 614 14.77 -1.85 -19.13
C LEU A 614 14.34 -2.24 -20.56
N GLN A 615 15.20 -2.96 -21.30
CA GLN A 615 14.87 -3.43 -22.64
C GLN A 615 13.72 -4.46 -22.60
N SER A 616 13.75 -5.40 -21.66
CA SER A 616 12.67 -6.38 -21.43
C SER A 616 11.33 -5.72 -21.10
N MET A 617 11.33 -4.59 -20.37
CA MET A 617 10.13 -3.80 -20.08
C MET A 617 9.53 -3.21 -21.36
N LEU A 618 10.38 -2.63 -22.22
CA LEU A 618 9.96 -2.01 -23.48
C LEU A 618 9.49 -3.04 -24.51
N ASP A 619 10.17 -4.18 -24.62
CA ASP A 619 9.80 -5.28 -25.53
C ASP A 619 8.42 -5.87 -25.18
N ARG A 620 7.99 -5.75 -23.91
CA ARG A 620 6.67 -6.17 -23.42
C ARG A 620 5.59 -5.09 -23.56
N GLY A 621 5.93 -3.92 -24.09
CA GLY A 621 5.00 -2.81 -24.30
C GLY A 621 4.58 -2.07 -23.02
N VAL A 622 5.34 -2.22 -21.93
CA VAL A 622 5.14 -1.44 -20.70
C VAL A 622 5.88 -0.11 -20.87
N ILE A 623 5.13 0.98 -21.05
CA ILE A 623 5.68 2.33 -21.23
C ILE A 623 6.04 2.88 -19.85
N PRO A 624 7.33 3.12 -19.54
CA PRO A 624 7.72 3.63 -18.24
C PRO A 624 7.15 5.03 -17.98
N ASP A 625 6.68 5.24 -16.76
CA ASP A 625 6.36 6.58 -16.27
C ASP A 625 7.60 7.48 -16.13
N ASN A 626 7.38 8.80 -16.11
CA ASN A 626 8.45 9.78 -15.88
C ASN A 626 9.15 9.57 -14.53
N GLY A 627 8.46 8.99 -13.53
CA GLY A 627 9.03 8.67 -12.22
C GLY A 627 10.10 7.56 -12.29
N LEU A 628 9.87 6.50 -13.05
CA LEU A 628 10.80 5.41 -13.28
C LEU A 628 12.00 5.89 -14.09
N TYR A 629 11.77 6.66 -15.14
CA TYR A 629 12.83 7.30 -15.90
C TYR A 629 13.68 8.24 -15.03
N GLY A 630 13.04 9.03 -14.16
CA GLY A 630 13.70 9.88 -13.17
C GLY A 630 14.56 9.09 -12.18
N LEU A 631 14.07 7.95 -11.68
CA LEU A 631 14.82 7.07 -10.77
C LEU A 631 16.06 6.46 -11.45
N VAL A 632 15.91 5.98 -12.68
CA VAL A 632 17.00 5.40 -13.48
C VAL A 632 18.07 6.46 -13.77
N ILE A 633 17.66 7.63 -14.24
CA ILE A 633 18.55 8.74 -14.55
C ILE A 633 19.24 9.27 -13.28
N HIS A 634 18.53 9.39 -12.16
CA HIS A 634 19.11 9.81 -10.88
C HIS A 634 20.20 8.84 -10.41
N ASN A 635 19.94 7.54 -10.44
CA ASN A 635 20.91 6.54 -10.01
C ASN A 635 22.12 6.45 -10.95
N LEU A 636 21.91 6.50 -12.28
CA LEU A 636 23.00 6.56 -13.26
C LEU A 636 23.84 7.84 -13.12
N SER A 637 23.19 8.97 -12.81
CA SER A 637 23.84 10.25 -12.55
C SER A 637 24.64 10.22 -11.25
N LYS A 638 24.14 9.53 -10.21
CA LYS A 638 24.83 9.35 -8.94
C LYS A 638 26.04 8.42 -9.05
N SER A 639 25.97 7.37 -9.87
CA SER A 639 27.11 6.46 -10.14
C SER A 639 28.13 7.02 -11.14
N GLY A 640 27.89 8.22 -11.70
CA GLY A 640 28.83 8.89 -12.59
C GLY A 640 28.76 8.43 -14.06
N HIS A 641 27.80 7.57 -14.42
CA HIS A 641 27.61 7.07 -15.78
C HIS A 641 26.72 7.99 -16.63
N THR A 642 27.19 9.23 -16.83
CA THR A 642 26.46 10.30 -17.54
C THR A 642 26.04 9.90 -18.95
N GLN A 643 26.87 9.20 -19.72
CA GLN A 643 26.55 8.78 -21.10
C GLN A 643 25.40 7.75 -21.18
N ALA A 644 25.22 6.92 -20.16
CA ALA A 644 24.07 6.01 -20.08
C ALA A 644 22.79 6.79 -19.74
N ALA A 645 22.88 7.79 -18.84
CA ALA A 645 21.76 8.65 -18.50
C ALA A 645 21.22 9.45 -19.71
N PHE A 646 22.10 9.95 -20.60
CA PHE A 646 21.68 10.61 -21.84
C PHE A 646 21.03 9.66 -22.85
N ARG A 647 21.48 8.40 -22.93
CA ARG A 647 20.80 7.39 -23.76
C ARG A 647 19.36 7.16 -23.28
N VAL A 648 19.15 7.12 -21.96
CA VAL A 648 17.81 7.02 -21.38
C VAL A 648 16.98 8.28 -21.66
N LEU A 649 17.56 9.50 -21.56
CA LEU A 649 16.86 10.74 -21.93
C LEU A 649 16.38 10.72 -23.40
N SER A 650 17.25 10.32 -24.33
CA SER A 650 16.88 10.21 -25.76
C SER A 650 15.76 9.18 -26.01
N LEU A 651 15.65 8.17 -25.15
CA LEU A 651 14.61 7.16 -25.21
C LEU A 651 13.26 7.70 -24.72
N ILE A 652 13.25 8.56 -23.70
CA ILE A 652 12.05 9.27 -23.21
C ILE A 652 11.49 10.13 -24.35
N GLU A 653 12.36 10.90 -25.01
CA GLU A 653 11.99 11.79 -26.11
C GLU A 653 11.45 11.03 -27.33
N LYS A 654 12.09 9.91 -27.69
CA LYS A 654 11.64 9.04 -28.79
C LYS A 654 10.29 8.39 -28.52
N ASN A 655 9.95 8.15 -27.25
CA ASN A 655 8.68 7.59 -26.84
C ASN A 655 7.55 8.63 -26.73
N GLY A 656 7.84 9.92 -26.96
CA GLY A 656 6.85 11.01 -26.97
C GLY A 656 6.49 11.53 -25.57
N SER A 657 7.24 11.17 -24.53
CA SER A 657 7.05 11.71 -23.17
C SER A 657 7.89 12.97 -22.99
N VAL A 658 7.30 14.00 -22.37
CA VAL A 658 8.05 15.22 -21.97
C VAL A 658 8.76 14.92 -20.65
N PRO A 659 10.11 15.01 -20.57
CA PRO A 659 10.83 14.78 -19.33
C PRO A 659 10.43 15.82 -18.27
N ASP A 660 10.29 15.38 -17.02
CA ASP A 660 9.96 16.27 -15.92
C ASP A 660 11.18 17.07 -15.41
N LEU A 661 10.92 18.09 -14.61
CA LEU A 661 11.95 18.93 -14.02
C LEU A 661 12.92 18.15 -13.10
N HIS A 662 12.47 17.03 -12.53
CA HIS A 662 13.27 16.18 -11.64
C HIS A 662 14.32 15.36 -12.42
N ILE A 663 13.98 14.86 -13.61
CA ILE A 663 14.90 14.20 -14.55
C ILE A 663 16.02 15.16 -14.94
N TYR A 664 15.68 16.38 -15.35
CA TYR A 664 16.66 17.40 -15.72
C TYR A 664 17.54 17.83 -14.54
N SER A 665 16.96 18.06 -13.36
CA SER A 665 17.72 18.38 -12.14
C SER A 665 18.69 17.26 -11.74
N SER A 666 18.30 16.00 -11.93
CA SER A 666 19.14 14.83 -11.64
C SER A 666 20.31 14.71 -12.63
N LEU A 667 20.08 14.98 -13.92
CA LEU A 667 21.13 15.03 -14.94
C LEU A 667 22.13 16.15 -14.69
N ILE A 668 21.65 17.36 -14.37
CA ILE A 668 22.51 18.51 -14.01
C ILE A 668 23.39 18.14 -12.81
N SER A 669 22.81 17.57 -11.75
CA SER A 669 23.58 17.12 -10.59
C SER A 669 24.62 16.04 -10.94
N GLY A 670 24.27 15.09 -11.81
CA GLY A 670 25.18 14.06 -12.30
C GLY A 670 26.35 14.61 -13.11
N LEU A 671 26.07 15.53 -14.03
CA LEU A 671 27.06 16.21 -14.86
C LEU A 671 28.02 17.05 -14.01
N CYS A 672 27.49 17.78 -13.02
CA CYS A 672 28.33 18.53 -12.09
C CYS A 672 29.27 17.62 -11.28
N LYS A 673 28.80 16.44 -10.85
CA LYS A 673 29.65 15.46 -10.15
C LYS A 673 30.71 14.84 -11.06
N ALA A 674 30.40 14.65 -12.33
CA ALA A 674 31.34 14.15 -13.33
C ALA A 674 32.38 15.21 -13.77
N GLY A 675 32.22 16.47 -13.34
CA GLY A 675 33.08 17.59 -13.74
C GLY A 675 32.74 18.21 -15.10
N ASP A 676 31.71 17.73 -15.79
CA ASP A 676 31.25 18.22 -17.11
C ASP A 676 30.32 19.44 -16.95
N ILE A 677 30.87 20.55 -16.43
CA ILE A 677 30.10 21.76 -16.09
C ILE A 677 29.48 22.42 -17.33
N GLU A 678 30.20 22.47 -18.46
CA GLU A 678 29.72 23.10 -19.70
C GLU A 678 28.43 22.45 -20.22
N LYS A 679 28.36 21.12 -20.17
CA LYS A 679 27.16 20.38 -20.56
C LYS A 679 26.02 20.58 -19.58
N ALA A 680 26.31 20.76 -18.28
CA ALA A 680 25.29 21.04 -17.26
C ALA A 680 24.62 22.41 -17.48
N VAL A 681 25.41 23.43 -17.84
CA VAL A 681 24.90 24.75 -18.21
C VAL A 681 24.11 24.67 -19.53
N GLY A 682 24.64 24.01 -20.55
CA GLY A 682 23.94 23.82 -21.83
C GLY A 682 22.59 23.09 -21.68
N LEU A 683 22.47 22.16 -20.71
CA LEU A 683 21.22 21.48 -20.41
C LEU A 683 20.13 22.44 -19.86
N LEU A 684 20.50 23.47 -19.09
CA LEU A 684 19.56 24.48 -18.61
C LEU A 684 18.99 25.35 -19.75
N ASP A 685 19.83 25.65 -20.73
CA ASP A 685 19.43 26.41 -21.92
C ASP A 685 18.52 25.56 -22.83
N GLU A 686 18.85 24.28 -22.99
CA GLU A 686 18.02 23.31 -23.74
C GLU A 686 16.62 23.12 -23.13
N ILE A 687 16.50 23.14 -21.80
CA ILE A 687 15.20 23.08 -21.09
C ILE A 687 14.34 24.30 -21.45
N ALA A 688 14.95 25.49 -21.47
CA ALA A 688 14.26 26.73 -21.82
C ALA A 688 13.82 26.75 -23.29
N GLU A 689 14.64 26.23 -24.22
CA GLU A 689 14.28 26.10 -25.64
C GLU A 689 13.13 25.11 -25.88
N LYS A 690 13.01 24.07 -25.05
CA LYS A 690 11.93 23.06 -25.13
C LYS A 690 10.60 23.50 -24.51
N GLY A 691 10.51 24.75 -24.02
CA GLY A 691 9.28 25.32 -23.45
C GLY A 691 8.93 24.82 -22.04
N VAL A 692 9.88 24.21 -21.34
CA VAL A 692 9.76 23.86 -19.92
C VAL A 692 10.47 24.94 -19.12
N GLU A 693 9.78 25.65 -18.23
CA GLU A 693 10.45 26.65 -17.38
C GLU A 693 11.33 25.93 -16.34
N PRO A 694 12.66 26.18 -16.31
CA PRO A 694 13.53 25.56 -15.32
C PRO A 694 13.15 26.08 -13.93
N GLY A 695 12.68 25.22 -13.04
CA GLY A 695 12.42 25.60 -11.65
C GLY A 695 13.70 25.77 -10.82
N ILE A 696 13.54 26.36 -9.64
CA ILE A 696 14.63 26.69 -8.70
C ILE A 696 15.51 25.46 -8.35
N ALA A 697 14.95 24.25 -8.35
CA ALA A 697 15.69 23.01 -8.08
C ALA A 697 16.84 22.75 -9.08
N CYS A 698 16.65 23.05 -10.37
CA CYS A 698 17.70 22.88 -11.39
C CYS A 698 18.85 23.86 -11.18
N TYR A 699 18.54 25.12 -10.85
CA TYR A 699 19.54 26.13 -10.51
C TYR A 699 20.27 25.78 -9.21
N ASN A 700 19.57 25.28 -8.19
CA ASN A 700 20.19 24.85 -6.93
C ASN A 700 21.16 23.69 -7.15
N ALA A 701 20.79 22.70 -7.97
CA ALA A 701 21.66 21.59 -8.32
C ALA A 701 22.92 22.04 -9.07
N LEU A 702 22.79 23.02 -9.98
CA LEU A 702 23.92 23.60 -10.70
C LEU A 702 24.82 24.44 -9.77
N ILE A 703 24.25 25.28 -8.92
CA ILE A 703 24.98 26.09 -7.93
C ILE A 703 25.77 25.18 -6.99
N ASP A 704 25.13 24.18 -6.38
CA ASP A 704 25.80 23.20 -5.51
C ASP A 704 26.93 22.46 -6.25
N GLY A 705 26.70 22.10 -7.51
CA GLY A 705 27.69 21.46 -8.37
C GLY A 705 28.90 22.36 -8.71
N LEU A 706 28.66 23.62 -9.06
CA LEU A 706 29.68 24.63 -9.33
C LEU A 706 30.50 24.96 -8.07
N CYS A 707 29.84 25.07 -6.92
CA CYS A 707 30.47 25.26 -5.63
C CYS A 707 31.41 24.08 -5.27
N LYS A 708 30.96 22.84 -5.48
CA LYS A 708 31.76 21.62 -5.19
C LYS A 708 32.95 21.44 -6.13
N SER A 709 32.88 21.97 -7.34
CA SER A 709 33.99 21.97 -8.31
C SER A 709 34.95 23.15 -8.11
N GLY A 710 34.72 23.99 -7.09
CA GLY A 710 35.58 25.14 -6.75
C GLY A 710 35.34 26.38 -7.61
N ASN A 711 34.34 26.37 -8.49
CA ASN A 711 34.09 27.46 -9.44
C ASN A 711 32.98 28.40 -8.93
N VAL A 712 33.21 29.01 -7.78
CA VAL A 712 32.22 29.81 -7.02
C VAL A 712 31.81 31.10 -7.76
N SER A 713 32.69 31.66 -8.61
CA SER A 713 32.38 32.82 -9.44
C SER A 713 31.25 32.54 -10.44
N HIS A 714 31.35 31.43 -11.17
CA HIS A 714 30.27 30.97 -12.06
C HIS A 714 28.99 30.64 -11.28
N ALA A 715 29.10 30.09 -10.06
CA ALA A 715 27.94 29.84 -9.21
C ALA A 715 27.20 31.15 -8.86
N ARG A 716 27.93 32.25 -8.63
CA ARG A 716 27.37 33.59 -8.39
C ARG A 716 26.71 34.16 -9.66
N ASP A 717 27.26 33.94 -10.83
CA ASP A 717 26.65 34.36 -12.10
C ASP A 717 25.33 33.63 -12.35
N VAL A 718 25.30 32.31 -12.11
CA VAL A 718 24.07 31.51 -12.18
C VAL A 718 23.05 31.99 -11.16
N PHE A 719 23.47 32.30 -9.92
CA PHE A 719 22.58 32.86 -8.90
C PHE A 719 21.95 34.19 -9.33
N ASN A 720 22.74 35.09 -9.93
CA ASN A 720 22.24 36.36 -10.43
C ASN A 720 21.24 36.18 -11.59
N SER A 721 21.46 35.15 -12.42
CA SER A 721 20.56 34.81 -13.53
C SER A 721 19.15 34.38 -13.07
N ILE A 722 19.00 33.87 -11.84
CA ILE A 722 17.70 33.47 -11.27
C ILE A 722 16.75 34.68 -11.19
N PHE A 723 17.26 35.84 -10.79
CA PHE A 723 16.48 37.08 -10.71
C PHE A 723 16.05 37.58 -12.09
N GLY A 724 16.94 37.48 -13.09
CA GLY A 724 16.64 37.87 -14.47
C GLY A 724 15.51 37.04 -15.10
N LYS A 725 15.28 35.82 -14.60
CA LYS A 725 14.21 34.92 -15.06
C LYS A 725 12.93 34.99 -14.21
N GLY A 726 12.83 35.92 -13.26
CA GLY A 726 11.63 36.14 -12.45
C GLY A 726 11.38 35.10 -11.35
N LEU A 727 12.38 34.26 -11.04
CA LEU A 727 12.30 33.26 -9.97
C LEU A 727 12.83 33.86 -8.66
N MET A 728 12.26 33.42 -7.53
CA MET A 728 12.69 33.84 -6.20
C MET A 728 13.58 32.77 -5.56
N PRO A 729 14.87 33.05 -5.27
CA PRO A 729 15.72 32.11 -4.54
C PRO A 729 15.12 31.75 -3.18
N ASN A 730 15.16 30.47 -2.83
CA ASN A 730 14.68 29.98 -1.54
C ASN A 730 15.84 29.80 -0.56
N CYS A 731 15.53 29.40 0.69
CA CYS A 731 16.54 29.13 1.71
C CYS A 731 17.65 28.20 1.17
N VAL A 732 17.27 27.11 0.51
CA VAL A 732 18.20 26.12 -0.06
C VAL A 732 19.15 26.72 -1.11
N THR A 733 18.68 27.66 -1.96
CA THR A 733 19.51 28.35 -2.95
C THR A 733 20.60 29.19 -2.27
N TYR A 734 20.22 29.97 -1.25
CA TYR A 734 21.17 30.76 -0.46
C TYR A 734 22.15 29.85 0.28
N THR A 735 21.67 28.79 0.92
CA THR A 735 22.53 27.87 1.68
C THR A 735 23.56 27.18 0.79
N ALA A 736 23.20 26.74 -0.41
CA ALA A 736 24.14 26.09 -1.34
C ALA A 736 25.27 27.03 -1.78
N LEU A 737 24.98 28.32 -1.97
CA LEU A 737 26.00 29.30 -2.35
C LEU A 737 26.85 29.72 -1.14
N ILE A 738 26.24 29.92 0.03
CA ILE A 738 26.94 30.18 1.30
C ILE A 738 27.91 29.02 1.61
N ASP A 739 27.47 27.78 1.50
CA ASP A 739 28.32 26.58 1.67
C ASP A 739 29.49 26.57 0.68
N GLY A 740 29.26 26.98 -0.56
CA GLY A 740 30.29 27.14 -1.58
C GLY A 740 31.36 28.16 -1.19
N TYR A 741 30.96 29.37 -0.81
CA TYR A 741 31.89 30.40 -0.35
C TYR A 741 32.63 29.99 0.94
N CYS A 742 31.95 29.35 1.89
CA CYS A 742 32.56 28.81 3.10
C CYS A 742 33.63 27.74 2.80
N LYS A 743 33.40 26.87 1.80
CA LYS A 743 34.38 25.85 1.36
C LYS A 743 35.54 26.43 0.56
N ALA A 744 35.32 27.51 -0.18
CA ALA A 744 36.37 28.25 -0.87
C ALA A 744 37.25 29.09 0.09
N GLY A 745 36.78 29.32 1.32
CA GLY A 745 37.48 30.10 2.35
C GLY A 745 37.08 31.59 2.37
N ASP A 746 36.15 32.00 1.51
CA ASP A 746 35.71 33.38 1.32
C ASP A 746 34.55 33.74 2.26
N MET A 747 34.85 33.85 3.55
CA MET A 747 33.84 34.07 4.60
C MET A 747 33.11 35.42 4.49
N HIS A 748 33.79 36.44 3.97
CA HIS A 748 33.21 37.78 3.81
C HIS A 748 32.00 37.78 2.86
N ASP A 749 32.12 37.11 1.71
CA ASP A 749 31.06 37.03 0.72
C ASP A 749 29.93 36.08 1.16
N ALA A 750 30.26 35.03 1.92
CA ALA A 750 29.28 34.16 2.56
C ALA A 750 28.35 34.94 3.52
N ILE A 751 28.89 35.87 4.30
CA ILE A 751 28.10 36.72 5.21
C ILE A 751 27.38 37.83 4.46
N GLY A 752 27.98 38.38 3.41
CA GLY A 752 27.29 39.29 2.50
C GLY A 752 26.00 38.66 1.94
N LEU A 753 26.07 37.40 1.55
CA LEU A 753 24.94 36.58 1.10
C LEU A 753 23.91 36.30 2.20
N TYR A 754 24.36 36.03 3.41
CA TYR A 754 23.48 35.86 4.56
C TYR A 754 22.69 37.14 4.88
N ASN A 755 23.35 38.30 4.86
CA ASN A 755 22.68 39.59 5.04
C ASN A 755 21.71 39.90 3.88
N GLU A 756 22.06 39.51 2.66
CA GLU A 756 21.17 39.61 1.50
C GLU A 756 19.91 38.74 1.66
N MET A 757 20.05 37.53 2.21
CA MET A 757 18.96 36.61 2.53
C MET A 757 17.99 37.22 3.56
N LEU A 758 18.52 37.82 4.62
CA LEU A 758 17.74 38.49 5.66
C LEU A 758 17.02 39.74 5.12
N ALA A 759 17.72 40.58 4.35
CA ALA A 759 17.16 41.80 3.76
C ALA A 759 15.97 41.53 2.83
N ARG A 760 15.94 40.35 2.19
CA ARG A 760 14.87 39.92 1.30
C ARG A 760 13.74 39.14 2.01
N GLY A 761 13.82 39.01 3.34
CA GLY A 761 12.78 38.37 4.15
C GLY A 761 12.75 36.84 4.08
N VAL A 762 13.84 36.20 3.63
CA VAL A 762 13.95 34.74 3.65
C VAL A 762 14.49 34.30 5.01
N SER A 763 13.72 33.50 5.76
CA SER A 763 14.11 33.06 7.10
C SER A 763 15.20 31.96 7.04
N PRO A 764 16.33 32.14 7.74
CA PRO A 764 17.36 31.09 7.86
C PRO A 764 16.83 29.87 8.62
N ASP A 765 17.17 28.69 8.14
CA ASP A 765 16.92 27.42 8.84
C ASP A 765 18.15 27.00 9.69
N ALA A 766 17.99 25.94 10.49
CA ALA A 766 19.09 25.40 11.29
C ALA A 766 20.29 24.96 10.43
N PHE A 767 20.07 24.65 9.14
CA PHE A 767 21.11 24.19 8.23
C PHE A 767 22.01 25.36 7.77
N VAL A 768 21.46 26.53 7.44
CA VAL A 768 22.22 27.76 7.14
C VAL A 768 23.23 28.07 8.24
N TYR A 769 22.76 28.04 9.49
CA TYR A 769 23.62 28.28 10.64
C TYR A 769 24.69 27.19 10.83
N SER A 770 24.36 25.91 10.59
CA SER A 770 25.35 24.82 10.62
C SER A 770 26.45 24.99 9.56
N VAL A 771 26.10 25.48 8.36
CA VAL A 771 27.03 25.75 7.27
C VAL A 771 27.93 26.94 7.61
N LEU A 772 27.36 28.04 8.11
CA LEU A 772 28.11 29.22 8.51
C LEU A 772 29.04 28.94 9.70
N THR A 773 28.60 28.17 10.69
CA THR A 773 29.46 27.75 11.80
C THR A 773 30.61 26.85 11.33
N ALA A 774 30.37 25.90 10.44
CA ALA A 774 31.43 25.10 9.81
C ALA A 774 32.38 25.96 8.95
N GLY A 775 31.86 26.95 8.23
CA GLY A 775 32.64 27.94 7.49
C GLY A 775 33.55 28.78 8.40
N CYS A 776 33.00 29.31 9.49
CA CYS A 776 33.74 30.02 10.54
C CYS A 776 34.82 29.15 11.18
N SER A 777 34.52 27.89 11.50
CA SER A 777 35.51 26.91 11.95
C SER A 777 36.65 26.76 10.95
N ASN A 778 36.30 26.68 9.67
CA ASN A 778 37.22 26.49 8.57
C ASN A 778 37.95 27.75 8.13
N SER A 779 37.55 28.96 8.54
CA SER A 779 38.18 30.26 8.24
C SER A 779 38.91 30.86 9.44
N GLY A 780 38.54 30.45 10.66
CA GLY A 780 39.15 30.88 11.93
C GLY A 780 38.82 32.32 12.34
N ASP A 781 37.75 32.90 11.80
CA ASP A 781 37.29 34.25 12.12
C ASP A 781 36.41 34.24 13.39
N LEU A 782 36.96 34.74 14.50
CA LEU A 782 36.28 34.76 15.81
C LEU A 782 35.06 35.70 15.83
N GLN A 783 35.18 36.89 15.23
CA GLN A 783 34.15 37.93 15.39
C GLN A 783 32.85 37.50 14.74
N GLN A 784 32.95 36.92 13.55
CA GLN A 784 31.81 36.43 12.80
C GLN A 784 31.21 35.17 13.43
N ALA A 785 32.05 34.28 13.94
CA ALA A 785 31.62 33.08 14.63
C ALA A 785 30.79 33.37 15.90
N LEU A 786 31.20 34.37 16.70
CA LEU A 786 30.43 34.81 17.88
C LEU A 786 29.08 35.42 17.50
N PHE A 787 29.05 36.27 16.48
CA PHE A 787 27.81 36.87 15.98
C PHE A 787 26.78 35.81 15.56
N ILE A 788 27.24 34.80 14.80
CA ILE A 788 26.38 33.70 14.33
C ILE A 788 25.83 32.89 15.52
N ILE A 789 26.64 32.57 16.54
CA ILE A 789 26.16 31.85 17.73
C ILE A 789 25.11 32.66 18.48
N GLU A 790 25.35 33.95 18.72
CA GLU A 790 24.41 34.80 19.45
C GLU A 790 23.05 34.83 18.74
N GLU A 791 23.06 34.93 17.41
CA GLU A 791 21.85 34.88 16.60
C GLU A 791 21.16 33.51 16.63
N MET A 792 21.94 32.41 16.54
CA MET A 792 21.42 31.04 16.66
C MET A 792 20.72 30.80 18.00
N VAL A 793 21.28 31.32 19.09
CA VAL A 793 20.72 31.21 20.45
C VAL A 793 19.42 32.00 20.54
N LEU A 794 19.38 33.24 20.03
CA LEU A 794 18.18 34.07 20.02
C LEU A 794 17.02 33.43 19.23
N LYS A 795 17.34 32.66 18.18
CA LYS A 795 16.35 31.97 17.33
C LYS A 795 16.01 30.55 17.79
N GLY A 796 16.68 30.01 18.81
CA GLY A 796 16.44 28.68 19.34
C GLY A 796 17.01 27.53 18.49
N TYR A 797 17.95 27.81 17.59
CA TYR A 797 18.60 26.79 16.73
C TYR A 797 19.97 26.33 17.25
N ALA A 798 20.42 26.86 18.38
CA ALA A 798 21.68 26.47 19.01
C ALA A 798 21.64 25.01 19.51
N SER A 799 22.58 24.19 19.04
CA SER A 799 22.74 22.80 19.44
C SER A 799 24.16 22.53 19.93
N ILE A 800 24.34 21.55 20.82
CA ILE A 800 25.67 21.11 21.30
C ILE A 800 26.60 20.76 20.12
N SER A 801 26.05 20.19 19.04
CA SER A 801 26.80 19.89 17.81
C SER A 801 27.39 21.13 17.13
N SER A 802 26.67 22.25 17.12
CA SER A 802 27.12 23.51 16.50
C SER A 802 28.31 24.12 17.26
N PHE A 803 28.25 24.10 18.59
CA PHE A 803 29.38 24.50 19.44
C PHE A 803 30.57 23.55 19.28
N ASN A 804 30.33 22.24 19.23
CA ASN A 804 31.39 21.23 19.07
C ASN A 804 32.14 21.37 17.74
N ALA A 805 31.47 21.78 16.66
CA ALA A 805 32.09 22.02 15.36
C ALA A 805 33.00 23.26 15.36
N LEU A 806 32.60 24.33 16.08
CA LEU A 806 33.41 25.53 16.28
C LEU A 806 34.63 25.25 17.16
N VAL A 807 34.42 24.60 18.31
CA VAL A 807 35.50 24.21 19.22
C VAL A 807 36.55 23.35 18.48
N HIS A 808 36.13 22.35 17.71
CA HIS A 808 37.05 21.54 16.90
C HIS A 808 37.86 22.37 15.89
N GLY A 809 37.19 23.26 15.14
CA GLY A 809 37.81 24.08 14.11
C GLY A 809 38.84 25.09 14.63
N PHE A 810 38.53 25.77 15.74
CA PHE A 810 39.45 26.70 16.37
C PHE A 810 40.64 25.97 17.03
N CYS A 811 40.42 24.79 17.63
CA CYS A 811 41.49 23.94 18.14
C CYS A 811 42.43 23.46 17.02
N LYS A 812 41.90 22.99 15.88
CA LYS A 812 42.67 22.59 14.68
C LYS A 812 43.62 23.67 14.17
N ARG A 813 43.27 24.94 14.40
CA ARG A 813 44.05 26.12 13.98
C ARG A 813 45.00 26.65 15.06
N GLY A 814 45.02 26.02 16.24
CA GLY A 814 45.87 26.43 17.37
C GLY A 814 45.47 27.75 18.02
N LYS A 815 44.19 28.14 17.89
CA LYS A 815 43.58 29.40 18.37
C LYS A 815 42.90 29.20 19.74
N LEU A 816 43.72 29.11 20.79
CA LEU A 816 43.29 28.66 22.13
C LEU A 816 42.45 29.67 22.91
N GLU A 817 42.86 30.93 22.93
CA GLU A 817 42.14 31.99 23.65
C GLU A 817 40.70 32.15 23.12
N GLU A 818 40.53 31.94 21.82
CA GLU A 818 39.25 31.94 21.13
C GLU A 818 38.38 30.74 21.53
N THR A 819 38.96 29.52 21.60
CA THR A 819 38.26 28.32 22.07
C THR A 819 37.76 28.46 23.50
N VAL A 820 38.57 29.02 24.41
CA VAL A 820 38.16 29.23 25.81
C VAL A 820 36.98 30.20 25.91
N LYS A 821 36.99 31.27 25.12
CA LYS A 821 35.84 32.21 25.04
C LYS A 821 34.57 31.52 24.55
N PHE A 822 34.63 30.64 23.55
CA PHE A 822 33.47 29.87 23.08
C PHE A 822 32.91 28.93 24.14
N LEU A 823 33.79 28.28 24.90
CA LEU A 823 33.36 27.37 25.97
C LEU A 823 32.70 28.14 27.12
N HIS A 824 33.17 29.35 27.45
CA HIS A 824 32.46 30.22 28.39
C HIS A 824 31.06 30.62 27.88
N VAL A 825 30.95 31.04 26.62
CA VAL A 825 29.64 31.36 26.01
C VAL A 825 28.69 30.14 26.00
N MET A 826 29.23 28.94 25.79
CA MET A 826 28.46 27.69 25.85
C MET A 826 27.90 27.44 27.26
N MET A 827 28.71 27.65 28.29
CA MET A 827 28.34 27.44 29.70
C MET A 827 27.39 28.53 30.22
N ASP A 828 27.58 29.79 29.82
CA ASP A 828 26.70 30.93 30.17
C ASP A 828 25.27 30.78 29.60
N LYS A 829 25.07 29.88 28.64
CA LYS A 829 23.78 29.61 27.98
C LYS A 829 23.14 28.28 28.41
N ASP A 830 23.59 27.69 29.53
CA ASP A 830 23.13 26.40 30.05
C ASP A 830 23.32 25.21 29.08
N ILE A 831 24.23 25.34 28.09
CA ILE A 831 24.56 24.26 27.16
C ILE A 831 25.77 23.52 27.73
N VAL A 832 25.54 22.33 28.30
CA VAL A 832 26.60 21.59 29.01
C VAL A 832 27.54 20.88 28.01
N PRO A 833 28.87 21.07 28.09
CA PRO A 833 29.86 20.33 27.30
C PRO A 833 29.73 18.82 27.53
N ASN A 834 29.89 18.03 26.46
CA ASN A 834 29.78 16.58 26.53
C ASN A 834 31.11 15.88 26.16
N LEU A 835 31.11 14.56 26.24
CA LEU A 835 32.26 13.71 25.90
C LEU A 835 32.84 14.02 24.49
N LEU A 836 31.96 14.37 23.55
CA LEU A 836 32.34 14.70 22.18
C LEU A 836 33.02 16.07 22.09
N THR A 837 32.61 17.06 22.89
CA THR A 837 33.25 18.37 22.99
C THR A 837 34.71 18.23 23.41
N VAL A 838 34.96 17.45 24.46
CA VAL A 838 36.31 17.21 24.99
C VAL A 838 37.16 16.40 24.02
N LYS A 839 36.59 15.37 23.38
CA LYS A 839 37.27 14.61 22.32
C LYS A 839 37.70 15.50 21.15
N ASN A 840 36.82 16.42 20.73
CA ASN A 840 37.09 17.36 19.65
C ASN A 840 38.19 18.38 19.99
N ILE A 841 38.31 18.79 21.25
CA ILE A 841 39.41 19.65 21.70
C ILE A 841 40.75 18.92 21.56
N ILE A 842 40.81 17.69 22.06
CA ILE A 842 42.04 16.88 22.01
C ILE A 842 42.44 16.57 20.58
N SER A 843 41.50 16.10 19.74
CA SER A 843 41.78 15.81 18.33
C SER A 843 42.17 17.05 17.55
N GLY A 844 41.52 18.18 17.79
CA GLY A 844 41.87 19.45 17.13
C GLY A 844 43.27 19.93 17.52
N LEU A 845 43.67 19.81 18.78
CA LEU A 845 45.00 20.24 19.24
C LEU A 845 46.13 19.31 18.80
N ASP A 846 45.83 18.02 18.64
CA ASP A 846 46.72 17.03 18.01
C ASP A 846 46.96 17.39 16.54
N GLU A 847 45.90 17.67 15.77
CA GLU A 847 46.00 18.13 14.38
C GLU A 847 46.77 19.47 14.24
N ALA A 848 46.73 20.33 15.27
CA ALA A 848 47.47 21.59 15.31
C ALA A 848 48.94 21.44 15.80
N GLY A 849 49.34 20.26 16.26
CA GLY A 849 50.66 20.00 16.84
C GLY A 849 50.91 20.68 18.20
N LYS A 850 49.84 21.09 18.91
CA LYS A 850 49.87 21.83 20.18
C LYS A 850 49.22 21.05 21.34
N LEU A 851 49.39 19.73 21.35
CA LEU A 851 48.88 18.83 22.40
C LEU A 851 49.34 19.20 23.81
N SER A 852 50.55 19.78 23.94
CA SER A 852 51.07 20.25 25.21
C SER A 852 50.21 21.35 25.81
N GLU A 853 49.45 22.13 25.04
CA GLU A 853 48.64 23.24 25.54
C GLU A 853 47.23 22.80 25.96
N ALA A 854 46.83 21.54 25.68
CA ALA A 854 45.51 21.00 26.05
C ALA A 854 45.23 21.05 27.56
N HIS A 855 46.27 20.93 28.40
CA HIS A 855 46.12 21.04 29.86
C HIS A 855 45.65 22.45 30.29
N THR A 856 46.01 23.51 29.57
CA THR A 856 45.58 24.89 29.93
C THR A 856 44.06 25.03 29.84
N ILE A 857 43.45 24.47 28.79
CA ILE A 857 42.00 24.46 28.61
C ILE A 857 41.32 23.69 29.75
N PHE A 858 41.80 22.47 30.05
CA PHE A 858 41.18 21.61 31.05
C PHE A 858 41.41 22.06 32.50
N VAL A 859 42.41 22.92 32.73
CA VAL A 859 42.75 23.44 34.06
C VAL A 859 42.16 24.85 34.29
N GLU A 860 42.12 25.72 33.28
CA GLU A 860 41.54 27.07 33.41
C GLU A 860 40.01 27.10 33.33
N LEU A 861 39.38 26.21 32.56
CA LEU A 861 37.91 26.16 32.43
C LEU A 861 37.17 25.89 33.76
N PRO A 862 37.59 24.93 34.61
CA PRO A 862 36.89 24.64 35.86
C PRO A 862 37.03 25.75 36.92
N GLN A 863 38.07 26.59 36.83
CA GLN A 863 38.36 27.61 37.85
C GLN A 863 37.43 28.83 37.79
N LYS A 864 36.79 29.08 36.64
CA LYS A 864 35.89 30.24 36.42
C LYS A 864 34.41 29.87 36.24
N ALA A 865 34.09 28.58 36.18
CA ALA A 865 32.72 28.09 36.05
C ALA A 865 32.00 27.96 37.41
N SER A 866 30.67 27.92 37.41
CA SER A 866 29.89 27.55 38.60
C SER A 866 30.36 26.19 39.15
N GLN A 867 30.39 26.02 40.48
CA GLN A 867 30.86 24.80 41.16
C GLN A 867 30.28 23.51 40.56
N ARG A 868 29.00 23.54 40.17
CA ARG A 868 28.27 22.40 39.60
C ARG A 868 28.75 21.99 38.20
N ASP A 869 29.16 22.95 37.37
CA ASP A 869 29.57 22.71 35.99
C ASP A 869 31.05 22.29 35.91
N GLY A 870 31.87 22.80 36.83
CA GLY A 870 33.26 22.36 37.02
C GLY A 870 33.37 20.90 37.45
N ASP A 871 32.52 20.45 38.38
CA ASP A 871 32.48 19.05 38.84
C ASP A 871 32.04 18.09 37.72
N HIS A 872 31.08 18.50 36.88
CA HIS A 872 30.62 17.70 35.76
C HIS A 872 31.70 17.54 34.68
N LEU A 873 32.41 18.62 34.33
CA LEU A 873 33.54 18.59 33.40
C LEU A 873 34.68 17.70 33.92
N SER A 874 34.97 17.78 35.22
CA SER A 874 35.96 16.91 35.87
C SER A 874 35.54 15.44 35.79
N SER A 875 34.26 15.12 36.03
CA SER A 875 33.75 13.75 35.89
C SER A 875 33.82 13.22 34.46
N LEU A 876 33.54 14.06 33.46
CA LEU A 876 33.62 13.72 32.03
C LEU A 876 35.06 13.45 31.60
N LEU A 877 36.01 14.24 32.09
CA LEU A 877 37.45 14.00 31.90
C LEU A 877 37.86 12.66 32.52
N THR A 878 37.43 12.36 33.74
CA THR A 878 37.69 11.06 34.40
C THR A 878 37.09 9.90 33.60
N ASP A 879 35.85 10.03 33.11
CA ASP A 879 35.20 9.02 32.26
C ASP A 879 35.94 8.82 30.93
N MET A 880 36.49 9.88 30.33
CA MET A 880 37.28 9.77 29.10
C MET A 880 38.62 9.08 29.29
N ILE A 881 39.28 9.32 30.42
CA ILE A 881 40.50 8.62 30.80
C ILE A 881 40.18 7.13 31.00
N ASN A 882 39.09 6.83 31.71
CA ASN A 882 38.56 5.48 31.88
C ASN A 882 38.13 4.83 30.55
N GLN A 883 37.78 5.59 29.52
CA GLN A 883 37.49 5.08 28.16
C GLN A 883 38.72 5.06 27.24
N GLY A 884 39.82 5.73 27.59
CA GLY A 884 41.12 5.64 26.91
C GLY A 884 41.20 6.55 25.69
N LEU A 885 40.42 7.62 25.73
CA LEU A 885 40.24 8.56 24.62
C LEU A 885 41.22 9.74 24.69
N VAL A 886 42.03 9.83 25.76
CA VAL A 886 42.99 10.92 26.00
C VAL A 886 44.43 10.37 25.85
N PRO A 887 45.30 10.99 25.02
CA PRO A 887 46.69 10.59 24.88
C PRO A 887 47.46 10.67 26.19
N LEU A 888 48.33 9.68 26.45
CA LEU A 888 49.10 9.57 27.70
C LEU A 888 49.96 10.82 27.98
N ASP A 889 50.50 11.45 26.95
CA ASP A 889 51.33 12.65 27.08
C ASP A 889 50.53 13.86 27.61
N VAL A 890 49.23 13.95 27.29
CA VAL A 890 48.34 14.99 27.82
C VAL A 890 48.06 14.76 29.30
N ILE A 891 47.82 13.50 29.68
CA ILE A 891 47.55 13.13 31.08
C ILE A 891 48.80 13.35 31.94
N HIS A 892 49.99 13.02 31.41
CA HIS A 892 51.27 13.29 32.08
C HIS A 892 51.51 14.79 32.31
N ASN A 893 51.24 15.63 31.32
CA ASN A 893 51.34 17.10 31.43
C ASN A 893 50.29 17.69 32.40
N MET A 894 49.08 17.11 32.44
CA MET A 894 48.03 17.51 33.39
C MET A 894 48.41 17.18 34.84
N ILE A 895 48.96 15.98 35.10
CA ILE A 895 49.46 15.58 36.42
C ILE A 895 50.55 16.56 36.87
N GLU A 896 51.51 16.88 36.00
CA GLU A 896 52.58 17.82 36.31
C GLU A 896 52.04 19.23 36.62
N SER A 897 51.07 19.72 35.85
CA SER A 897 50.43 21.03 36.08
C SER A 897 49.66 21.09 37.40
N HIS A 898 48.87 20.06 37.72
CA HIS A 898 48.12 20.01 38.99
C HIS A 898 49.06 19.92 40.20
N CYS A 899 50.16 19.18 40.12
CA CYS A 899 51.20 19.16 41.16
C CYS A 899 51.86 20.53 41.34
N LYS A 900 52.15 21.26 40.25
CA LYS A 900 52.70 22.63 40.31
C LYS A 900 51.72 23.64 40.92
N GLN A 901 50.42 23.45 40.72
CA GLN A 901 49.36 24.32 41.26
C GLN A 901 48.96 23.99 42.71
N GLY A 902 49.41 22.85 43.26
CA GLY A 902 49.11 22.41 44.63
C GLY A 902 47.82 21.57 44.78
N ASP A 903 47.13 21.28 43.67
CA ASP A 903 45.89 20.48 43.64
C ASP A 903 46.21 18.97 43.64
N LEU A 904 46.81 18.49 44.73
CA LEU A 904 47.38 17.13 44.81
C LEU A 904 46.33 16.01 44.70
N ASP A 905 45.14 16.18 45.29
CA ASP A 905 44.10 15.15 45.29
C ASP A 905 43.61 14.86 43.85
N LYS A 906 43.56 15.87 42.99
CA LYS A 906 43.21 15.71 41.57
C LYS A 906 44.33 15.03 40.78
N ALA A 907 45.59 15.33 41.09
CA ALA A 907 46.74 14.70 40.45
C ALA A 907 46.83 13.20 40.77
N LEU A 908 46.54 12.82 42.02
CA LEU A 908 46.48 11.43 42.45
C LEU A 908 45.31 10.67 41.82
N MET A 909 44.12 11.28 41.75
CA MET A 909 42.98 10.68 41.04
C MET A 909 43.27 10.38 39.57
N LEU A 910 44.00 11.26 38.87
CA LEU A 910 44.41 11.05 37.47
C LEU A 910 45.45 9.93 37.34
N HIS A 911 46.35 9.80 38.32
CA HIS A 911 47.33 8.71 38.40
C HIS A 911 46.65 7.36 38.67
N ASP A 912 45.76 7.27 39.65
CA ASP A 912 45.01 6.05 39.96
C ASP A 912 44.19 5.56 38.77
N ALA A 913 43.60 6.48 38.01
CA ALA A 913 42.85 6.17 36.78
C ALA A 913 43.75 5.61 35.66
N LEU A 914 45.01 6.06 35.54
CA LEU A 914 45.99 5.50 34.61
C LEU A 914 46.43 4.09 35.03
N VAL A 915 46.68 3.89 36.33
CA VAL A 915 47.12 2.61 36.91
C VAL A 915 46.04 1.54 36.77
N ALA A 916 44.77 1.88 37.00
CA ALA A 916 43.61 0.98 36.83
C ALA A 916 43.49 0.40 35.41
N LYS A 917 44.09 1.05 34.41
CA LYS A 917 44.10 0.65 33.01
C LYS A 917 45.34 -0.11 32.54
N GLY A 918 46.37 -0.23 33.38
CA GLY A 918 47.64 -0.85 32.99
C GLY A 918 48.48 -0.05 32.00
N ALA A 919 48.24 1.27 31.87
CA ALA A 919 49.06 2.14 31.04
C ALA A 919 50.34 2.56 31.81
N ARG A 920 51.48 2.67 31.10
CA ARG A 920 52.74 3.10 31.73
C ARG A 920 52.76 4.62 31.93
N THR A 921 52.72 5.02 33.18
CA THR A 921 52.96 6.37 33.67
C THR A 921 54.42 6.78 33.45
N GLY A 922 54.65 7.96 32.89
CA GLY A 922 55.99 8.47 32.59
C GLY A 922 56.80 8.75 33.86
N CYS A 923 58.13 8.59 33.80
CA CYS A 923 59.03 8.84 34.94
C CYS A 923 58.87 10.27 35.49
N THR A 924 58.67 11.27 34.62
CA THR A 924 58.46 12.67 35.00
C THR A 924 57.17 12.91 35.78
N SER A 925 56.07 12.21 35.46
CA SER A 925 54.81 12.31 36.19
C SER A 925 54.88 11.71 37.59
N TYR A 926 55.56 10.57 37.73
CA TYR A 926 55.83 9.99 39.05
C TYR A 926 56.69 10.92 39.91
N LEU A 927 57.74 11.51 39.35
CA LEU A 927 58.59 12.46 40.06
C LEU A 927 57.83 13.72 40.50
N ALA A 928 56.94 14.25 39.66
CA ALA A 928 56.09 15.40 40.00
C ALA A 928 55.05 15.08 41.09
N LEU A 929 54.47 13.87 41.07
CA LEU A 929 53.56 13.39 42.13
C LEU A 929 54.28 13.20 43.45
N LEU A 930 55.48 12.60 43.41
CA LEU A 930 56.32 12.41 44.57
C LEU A 930 56.74 13.75 45.19
N ASP A 931 57.20 14.72 44.39
CA ASP A 931 57.50 16.08 44.86
C ASP A 931 56.25 16.74 45.48
N GLY A 932 55.07 16.62 44.85
CA GLY A 932 53.80 17.12 45.40
C GLY A 932 53.37 16.47 46.72
N LEU A 933 53.47 15.14 46.84
CA LEU A 933 53.17 14.38 48.05
C LEU A 933 54.14 14.71 49.19
N CYS A 934 55.42 14.91 48.86
CA CYS A 934 56.45 15.32 49.80
C CYS A 934 56.18 16.73 50.35
N ARG A 935 55.76 17.68 49.49
CA ARG A 935 55.37 19.04 49.90
C ARG A 935 54.12 19.09 50.78
N ASN A 936 53.16 18.18 50.57
CA ASN A 936 51.91 18.09 51.33
C ASN A 936 51.95 17.09 52.51
N SER A 937 53.14 16.60 52.90
CA SER A 937 53.36 15.70 54.04
C SER A 937 52.63 14.34 53.98
N LYS A 938 52.23 13.85 52.81
CA LYS A 938 51.59 12.53 52.61
C LYS A 938 52.62 11.43 52.31
N LEU A 939 53.46 11.15 53.30
CA LEU A 939 54.69 10.36 53.09
C LEU A 939 54.46 8.85 52.88
N THR A 940 53.38 8.30 53.43
CA THR A 940 53.01 6.90 53.23
C THR A 940 52.63 6.63 51.78
N GLU A 941 51.84 7.53 51.19
CA GLU A 941 51.44 7.46 49.78
C GLU A 941 52.66 7.64 48.85
N ALA A 942 53.60 8.52 49.19
CA ALA A 942 54.85 8.68 48.44
C ALA A 942 55.73 7.41 48.45
N LEU A 943 55.84 6.73 49.59
CA LEU A 943 56.58 5.46 49.69
C LEU A 943 55.89 4.32 48.92
N ASP A 944 54.57 4.33 48.85
CA ASP A 944 53.82 3.34 48.07
C ASP A 944 53.94 3.59 46.57
N LEU A 945 53.96 4.85 46.13
CA LEU A 945 54.28 5.25 44.75
C LEU A 945 55.70 4.84 44.32
N LEU A 946 56.70 4.95 45.21
CA LEU A 946 58.08 4.48 44.94
C LEU A 946 58.15 2.95 44.74
N LYS A 947 57.43 2.17 45.55
CA LYS A 947 57.31 0.70 45.36
C LYS A 947 56.62 0.36 44.05
N GLU A 948 55.65 1.16 43.65
CA GLU A 948 54.92 0.98 42.39
C GLU A 948 55.82 1.25 41.17
N MET A 949 56.60 2.33 41.21
CA MET A 949 57.60 2.66 40.18
C MET A 949 58.62 1.53 39.99
N GLU A 950 59.10 0.92 41.08
CA GLU A 950 60.02 -0.22 41.03
C GLU A 950 59.37 -1.44 40.36
N LYS A 951 58.15 -1.80 40.77
CA LYS A 951 57.40 -2.91 40.17
C LYS A 951 57.15 -2.72 38.67
N MET A 952 56.98 -1.47 38.22
CA MET A 952 56.80 -1.13 36.81
C MET A 952 58.13 -1.05 36.02
N GLY A 953 59.28 -1.20 36.68
CA GLY A 953 60.61 -1.19 36.06
C GLY A 953 61.08 0.19 35.60
N ILE A 954 60.57 1.26 36.19
CA ILE A 954 60.95 2.65 35.86
C ILE A 954 62.16 3.03 36.72
N CYS A 955 63.29 3.34 36.08
CA CYS A 955 64.50 3.77 36.76
C CYS A 955 64.70 5.28 36.56
N PRO A 956 64.43 6.13 37.57
CA PRO A 956 64.75 7.55 37.51
C PRO A 956 66.27 7.77 37.44
N SER A 957 66.72 8.86 36.82
CA SER A 957 68.15 9.20 36.79
C SER A 957 68.64 9.64 38.18
N GLU A 958 69.95 9.52 38.40
CA GLU A 958 70.57 9.88 39.68
C GLU A 958 70.28 11.34 40.08
N ASP A 959 70.35 12.27 39.13
CA ASP A 959 69.97 13.68 39.31
C ASP A 959 68.51 13.87 39.73
N GLN A 960 67.59 13.05 39.21
CA GLN A 960 66.15 13.14 39.53
C GLN A 960 65.86 12.65 40.95
N CYS A 961 66.54 11.60 41.41
CA CYS A 961 66.49 11.13 42.79
C CYS A 961 67.02 12.21 43.75
N MET A 962 68.12 12.88 43.39
CA MET A 962 68.72 13.94 44.21
C MET A 962 67.83 15.19 44.30
N VAL A 963 67.09 15.56 43.25
CA VAL A 963 66.10 16.65 43.30
C VAL A 963 64.97 16.32 44.30
N LEU A 964 64.49 15.08 44.31
CA LEU A 964 63.42 14.62 45.19
C LEU A 964 63.86 14.63 46.66
N LEU A 965 65.06 14.13 46.92
CA LEU A 965 65.74 14.14 48.22
C LEU A 965 66.00 15.57 48.72
N ASN A 966 66.45 16.47 47.84
CA ASN A 966 66.61 17.89 48.16
C ASN A 966 65.26 18.57 48.49
N SER A 967 64.16 18.19 47.82
CA SER A 967 62.82 18.70 48.15
C SER A 967 62.38 18.30 49.57
N LEU A 968 62.64 17.05 49.98
CA LEU A 968 62.35 16.53 51.32
C LEU A 968 63.21 17.20 52.39
N HIS A 969 64.49 17.41 52.11
CA HIS A 969 65.42 18.11 53.00
C HIS A 969 65.02 19.59 53.17
N SER A 970 64.70 20.29 52.07
CA SER A 970 64.27 21.69 52.10
C SER A 970 62.92 21.89 52.80
N SER A 971 62.09 20.86 52.84
CA SER A 971 60.79 20.85 53.55
C SER A 971 60.92 20.49 55.05
N GLY A 972 62.12 20.16 55.54
CA GLY A 972 62.42 19.97 56.97
C GLY A 972 62.25 18.54 57.52
N PHE A 973 62.07 17.54 56.67
CA PHE A 973 61.69 16.17 57.05
C PHE A 973 62.89 15.18 56.97
N ILE A 974 63.81 15.25 57.93
CA ILE A 974 65.11 14.52 57.92
C ILE A 974 64.96 13.01 58.18
N GLN A 975 64.03 12.59 59.04
CA GLN A 975 63.85 11.16 59.33
C GLN A 975 63.17 10.44 58.16
N GLU A 976 62.25 11.14 57.50
CA GLU A 976 61.54 10.66 56.34
C GLU A 976 62.44 10.63 55.09
N TYR A 977 63.36 11.58 54.96
CA TYR A 977 64.43 11.58 53.97
C TYR A 977 65.22 10.27 53.98
N ASN A 978 65.72 9.84 55.15
CA ASN A 978 66.52 8.62 55.27
C ASN A 978 65.72 7.38 54.84
N LYS A 979 64.42 7.35 55.14
CA LYS A 979 63.55 6.22 54.78
C LYS A 979 63.30 6.13 53.28
N VAL A 980 63.09 7.27 52.61
CA VAL A 980 62.97 7.34 51.15
C VAL A 980 64.31 7.01 50.47
N PHE A 981 65.41 7.54 51.00
CA PHE A 981 66.78 7.29 50.54
C PHE A 981 67.18 5.80 50.63
N ASP A 982 66.95 5.16 51.77
CA ASP A 982 67.22 3.73 51.97
C ASP A 982 66.39 2.86 51.02
N THR A 983 65.14 3.27 50.75
CA THR A 983 64.26 2.56 49.81
C THR A 983 64.78 2.69 48.36
N MET A 984 65.24 3.88 47.95
CA MET A 984 65.86 4.10 46.63
C MET A 984 67.19 3.33 46.46
N LEU A 985 67.98 3.20 47.53
CA LEU A 985 69.19 2.38 47.57
C LEU A 985 68.88 0.88 47.44
N CYS A 986 67.85 0.38 48.13
CA CYS A 986 67.39 -1.00 48.01
C CYS A 986 66.99 -1.36 46.57
N TYR A 987 66.40 -0.41 45.84
CA TYR A 987 65.98 -0.58 44.44
C TYR A 987 67.13 -0.40 43.43
N LYS A 988 68.36 -0.11 43.90
CA LYS A 988 69.56 0.16 43.10
C LYS A 988 69.45 1.36 42.15
N TRP A 989 68.57 2.31 42.45
CA TRP A 989 68.42 3.52 41.64
C TRP A 989 69.56 4.53 41.85
N LEU A 990 70.24 4.41 42.99
CA LEU A 990 71.49 5.09 43.30
C LEU A 990 72.60 4.02 43.30
N GLN A 991 73.52 4.05 42.33
CA GLN A 991 74.65 3.13 42.33
C GLN A 991 75.82 3.74 43.09
N LYS A 992 76.32 3.04 44.12
CA LYS A 992 77.68 3.27 44.62
C LYS A 992 78.65 2.94 43.49
N GLU A 993 79.30 3.95 42.91
CA GLU A 993 80.49 3.74 42.08
C GLU A 993 81.50 2.90 42.86
N ARG A 994 81.64 1.61 42.52
CA ARG A 994 82.82 0.83 42.91
C ARG A 994 83.92 1.11 41.90
N ASN A 995 84.52 2.29 41.99
CA ASN A 995 85.84 2.49 41.43
C ASN A 995 86.86 1.80 42.33
N SER A 996 87.55 0.83 41.75
CA SER A 996 88.64 0.08 42.34
C SER A 996 89.75 1.02 42.81
N VAL A 997 90.17 0.87 44.07
CA VAL A 997 91.55 0.82 44.59
C VAL A 997 91.58 1.39 46.02
N GLY A 998 91.90 0.53 46.98
CA GLY A 998 92.74 0.88 48.13
C GLY A 998 92.17 1.72 49.27
N ASN A 999 91.90 1.02 50.38
CA ASN A 999 92.07 1.44 51.78
C ASN A 999 90.98 2.23 52.52
N SER A 1000 90.69 1.69 53.71
CA SER A 1000 90.11 2.24 54.93
C SER A 1000 88.59 2.47 55.01
N GLU A 1001 87.99 1.78 55.98
CA GLU A 1001 86.57 1.65 56.32
C GLU A 1001 85.93 2.91 56.99
N GLU A 1002 86.52 4.11 56.93
CA GLU A 1002 86.04 5.25 57.74
C GLU A 1002 85.47 6.45 56.97
N THR A 1003 85.32 6.40 55.65
CA THR A 1003 84.84 7.55 54.85
C THR A 1003 83.61 7.26 53.98
N ALA A 1004 82.87 6.19 54.25
CA ALA A 1004 81.69 5.81 53.44
C ALA A 1004 80.32 6.20 54.03
N ASN A 1005 80.29 6.98 55.12
CA ASN A 1005 79.05 7.33 55.86
C ASN A 1005 78.73 8.84 55.88
N ALA A 1006 79.34 9.67 55.02
CA ALA A 1006 79.16 11.13 55.07
C ALA A 1006 78.98 11.84 53.71
N GLU A 1007 78.60 11.13 52.66
CA GLU A 1007 78.07 11.73 51.41
C GLU A 1007 76.70 11.15 51.08
#